data_AF-A0A6P8PVK6-F1
#
_entry.id   AF-A0A6P8PVK6-F1
#
_cell.length_a   1.000
_cell.length_b   1.000
_cell.length_c   1.000
_cell.angle_alpha   90.00
_cell.angle_beta   90.00
_cell.angle_gamma   90.00
#
_symmetry.space_group_name_H-M   'P 1'
#
loop_
_entity.id
_entity.type
_entity.pdbx_description
1 polymer ?
#
loop_
_entity_poly.entity_id
_entity_poly.type
_entity_poly.pdbx_seq_one_letter_code
_entity_poly.pdbx_strand_id
1 'polypeptide(L)'
;MGENASFWESLIIGHPICDNWKQEAEGSIYHLGSVLFILGYMGGSGFFGLLYVFVFLGLGFLCSSIWAWLDACAADVFSWNFVLMVLCLVQMIHVAYQLRSVSFDAEFQELYSSLFQPLGIAPTVYRKIISCCNKEVVTLEKEHCYAMQGKTPIDKLSLLLTGRIRVTVDGEFLHYIFPLQFVDSPEWDSLRPSEEGLFQVTLTAETDCRYIAWRRKKLYLLFAKHRFIARLFSILIRSDIADKLYALNDKVHAGRGFRFDIRLPNFYRTAGPSSAQTPPTEEERLPNSSLSLSLDHSTLQGFFLAVKSDVEMISSCKYSLLGLLPSPFISALHAARDHLLIIDRIFKMNSSLEIRMSTLPPLLTLESRNTTLSYNETLVVCEQWREMHHLVFHLANICFAVGLIIPTTLSLHMILLRAMLCLGCVFFIIWTTLFRCAVDIMIWNSLFLVVNLMHFVYLVYKKRPIKIEKELKNIYKRMFEPLHVPPETFQRLTGQFCTIQNLKKGQIYAAEDKTSVDDRLSILLKGKMKVSYRGHFLHNIYPNAYVDSPEFRSTQLNRGEKFQVTITADDNCKFLCWSRERLTYFLESEPFLYEMFKYLIGKDITNKLYSLNDPTLNDKTAKSDRQLSVCSQLSVMQMRNSMASTSDSDDGLHHFLRGTSTASSLRQSPYLRTSPKMNPIEEGIEDDVFEAAFSTAPKFQRRP
;
A
#
# COMPACT_ATOMS: atom_id res chain seq x y z
N MET A 1 48.77 -26.55 49.23
CA MET A 1 48.18 -26.70 47.89
C MET A 1 46.77 -26.16 47.97
N GLY A 2 46.57 -24.91 47.56
CA GLY A 2 45.25 -24.28 47.49
C GLY A 2 44.74 -24.38 46.07
N GLU A 3 43.57 -24.98 45.89
CA GLU A 3 42.93 -25.08 44.59
C GLU A 3 42.25 -23.74 44.26
N ASN A 4 42.64 -23.17 43.12
CA ASN A 4 41.98 -22.03 42.51
C ASN A 4 40.63 -22.51 41.94
N ALA A 5 39.57 -22.44 42.75
CA ALA A 5 38.22 -22.57 42.22
C ALA A 5 37.96 -21.43 41.22
N SER A 6 37.48 -21.78 40.02
CA SER A 6 37.20 -20.80 38.98
C SER A 6 36.00 -19.93 39.39
N PHE A 7 36.00 -18.65 38.99
CA PHE A 7 34.86 -17.74 39.19
C PHE A 7 33.51 -18.37 38.78
N TRP A 8 33.53 -19.21 37.74
CA TRP A 8 32.39 -19.96 37.24
C TRP A 8 31.94 -21.11 38.16
N GLU A 9 32.84 -21.82 38.82
CA GLU A 9 32.46 -22.84 39.82
C GLU A 9 31.84 -22.21 41.06
N SER A 10 32.36 -21.07 41.52
CA SER A 10 31.75 -20.34 42.64
C SER A 10 30.38 -19.75 42.29
N LEU A 11 30.16 -19.39 41.02
CA LEU A 11 28.88 -18.84 40.51
C LEU A 11 27.82 -19.93 40.25
N ILE A 12 28.23 -21.18 39.97
CA ILE A 12 27.31 -22.29 39.65
C ILE A 12 27.06 -23.19 40.87
N ILE A 13 28.04 -23.38 41.75
CA ILE A 13 28.01 -24.40 42.82
C ILE A 13 27.74 -23.77 44.20
N GLY A 14 27.97 -22.47 44.37
CA GLY A 14 27.87 -21.76 45.66
C GLY A 14 26.54 -21.07 45.98
N HIS A 15 25.52 -21.20 45.13
CA HIS A 15 24.23 -20.52 45.32
C HIS A 15 23.16 -21.49 45.84
N PRO A 16 22.31 -21.06 46.79
CA PRO A 16 21.29 -21.93 47.35
C PRO A 16 20.27 -22.28 46.27
N ILE A 17 20.34 -23.51 45.78
CA ILE A 17 19.23 -24.15 45.07
C ILE A 17 18.17 -24.44 46.13
N CYS A 18 16.91 -24.15 45.83
CA CYS A 18 15.87 -24.34 46.82
C CYS A 18 15.60 -25.81 47.16
N ASP A 19 15.44 -26.08 48.45
CA ASP A 19 14.95 -27.38 48.92
C ASP A 19 13.41 -27.43 49.02
N ASN A 20 12.75 -26.31 49.32
CA ASN A 20 11.29 -26.23 49.50
C ASN A 20 10.70 -24.90 48.99
N TRP A 21 9.43 -24.91 48.56
CA TRP A 21 8.69 -23.72 48.11
C TRP A 21 8.09 -22.92 49.26
N LYS A 22 7.98 -21.60 49.08
CA LYS A 22 7.26 -20.72 50.02
C LYS A 22 5.77 -21.09 50.07
N GLN A 23 5.23 -21.16 51.28
CA GLN A 23 3.81 -21.49 51.51
C GLN A 23 2.90 -20.26 51.44
N GLU A 24 3.43 -19.06 51.58
CA GLU A 24 2.66 -17.82 51.49
C GLU A 24 2.54 -17.38 50.03
N ALA A 25 1.29 -17.11 49.63
CA ALA A 25 0.98 -16.55 48.34
C ALA A 25 1.34 -15.05 48.29
N GLU A 26 1.66 -14.56 47.09
CA GLU A 26 1.97 -13.15 46.90
C GLU A 26 0.73 -12.26 47.09
N GLY A 27 0.94 -10.99 47.48
CA GLY A 27 -0.15 -10.06 47.81
C GLY A 27 -1.13 -9.75 46.67
N SER A 28 -2.31 -9.20 47.00
CA SER A 28 -3.37 -8.88 46.02
C SER A 28 -2.93 -7.91 44.93
N ILE A 29 -2.02 -6.96 45.25
CA ILE A 29 -1.45 -6.00 44.30
C ILE A 29 -0.61 -6.71 43.23
N TYR A 30 0.11 -7.77 43.60
CA TYR A 30 0.89 -8.58 42.67
C TYR A 30 -0.02 -9.31 41.68
N HIS A 31 -1.09 -9.92 42.17
CA HIS A 31 -2.08 -10.60 41.31
C HIS A 31 -2.79 -9.61 40.38
N LEU A 32 -3.13 -8.41 40.84
CA LEU A 32 -3.70 -7.36 40.00
C LEU A 32 -2.72 -6.95 38.88
N GLY A 33 -1.46 -6.70 39.21
CA GLY A 33 -0.41 -6.41 38.22
C GLY A 33 -0.25 -7.54 37.20
N SER A 34 -0.34 -8.79 37.65
CA SER A 34 -0.23 -9.96 36.79
C SER A 34 -1.41 -10.12 35.82
N VAL A 35 -2.64 -9.80 36.26
CA VAL A 35 -3.80 -9.73 35.37
C VAL A 35 -3.63 -8.63 34.32
N LEU A 36 -3.13 -7.45 34.70
CA LEU A 36 -2.84 -6.36 33.78
C LEU A 36 -1.77 -6.75 32.74
N PHE A 37 -0.76 -7.53 33.14
CA PHE A 37 0.21 -8.08 32.19
C PHE A 37 -0.43 -9.05 31.19
N ILE A 38 -1.32 -9.95 31.61
CA ILE A 38 -2.06 -10.81 30.66
C ILE A 38 -2.82 -9.96 29.66
N LEU A 39 -3.58 -8.96 30.14
CA LEU A 39 -4.33 -8.06 29.25
C LEU A 39 -3.39 -7.35 28.27
N GLY A 40 -2.27 -6.81 28.74
CA GLY A 40 -1.26 -6.21 27.88
C GLY A 40 -0.72 -7.19 26.84
N TYR A 41 -0.44 -8.44 27.23
CA TYR A 41 0.04 -9.46 26.31
C TYR A 41 -1.03 -9.92 25.30
N MET A 42 -2.31 -9.80 25.59
CA MET A 42 -3.38 -10.08 24.62
C MET A 42 -3.53 -9.01 23.52
N GLY A 43 -2.82 -7.88 23.63
CA GLY A 43 -2.92 -6.79 22.66
C GLY A 43 -2.56 -7.17 21.21
N GLY A 44 -3.36 -6.68 20.26
CA GLY A 44 -3.22 -6.95 18.83
C GLY A 44 -2.10 -6.16 18.12
N SER A 45 -2.03 -6.29 16.80
CA SER A 45 -1.10 -5.54 15.94
C SER A 45 -1.66 -4.20 15.45
N GLY A 46 -0.79 -3.25 15.10
CA GLY A 46 -1.15 -1.92 14.57
C GLY A 46 -1.11 -0.83 15.64
N PHE A 47 -1.23 0.44 15.26
CA PHE A 47 -1.02 1.58 16.17
C PHE A 47 -1.89 1.54 17.44
N PHE A 48 -3.19 1.25 17.29
CA PHE A 48 -4.11 1.09 18.43
C PHE A 48 -3.81 -0.14 19.28
N GLY A 49 -3.39 -1.24 18.64
CA GLY A 49 -2.94 -2.45 19.34
C GLY A 49 -1.68 -2.20 20.17
N LEU A 50 -0.70 -1.47 19.63
CA LEU A 50 0.51 -1.09 20.37
C LEU A 50 0.19 -0.18 21.56
N LEU A 51 -0.69 0.81 21.40
CA LEU A 51 -1.15 1.64 22.52
C LEU A 51 -1.78 0.81 23.62
N TYR A 52 -2.67 -0.13 23.26
CA TYR A 52 -3.29 -1.04 24.21
C TYR A 52 -2.23 -1.87 24.97
N VAL A 53 -1.26 -2.47 24.26
CA VAL A 53 -0.16 -3.22 24.88
C VAL A 53 0.61 -2.36 25.89
N PHE A 54 1.10 -1.19 25.48
CA PHE A 54 1.96 -0.36 26.35
C PHE A 54 1.21 0.26 27.54
N VAL A 55 -0.08 0.58 27.40
CA VAL A 55 -0.92 1.06 28.52
C VAL A 55 -1.06 -0.03 29.58
N PHE A 56 -1.50 -1.23 29.20
CA PHE A 56 -1.72 -2.31 30.16
C PHE A 56 -0.42 -2.85 30.75
N LEU A 57 0.65 -2.97 29.96
CA LEU A 57 1.98 -3.32 30.49
C LEU A 57 2.50 -2.23 31.44
N GLY A 58 2.33 -0.94 31.12
CA GLY A 58 2.72 0.17 31.99
C GLY A 58 1.98 0.13 33.33
N LEU A 59 0.67 -0.12 33.33
CA LEU A 59 -0.12 -0.29 34.54
C LEU A 59 0.29 -1.54 35.34
N GLY A 60 0.59 -2.65 34.66
CA GLY A 60 1.12 -3.86 35.28
C GLY A 60 2.44 -3.60 36.00
N PHE A 61 3.41 -2.95 35.34
CA PHE A 61 4.70 -2.58 35.94
C PHE A 61 4.54 -1.57 37.09
N LEU A 62 3.56 -0.67 37.03
CA LEU A 62 3.23 0.22 38.15
C LEU A 62 2.76 -0.59 39.36
N CYS A 63 1.80 -1.51 39.19
CA CYS A 63 1.35 -2.40 40.27
C CYS A 63 2.50 -3.25 40.84
N SER A 64 3.34 -3.82 39.99
CA SER A 64 4.52 -4.59 40.43
C SER A 64 5.55 -3.73 41.15
N SER A 65 5.72 -2.45 40.77
CA SER A 65 6.59 -1.52 41.49
C SER A 65 6.03 -1.19 42.88
N ILE A 66 4.71 -0.98 42.98
CA ILE A 66 4.03 -0.73 44.26
C ILE A 66 4.14 -1.96 45.18
N TRP A 67 3.88 -3.16 44.66
CA TRP A 67 4.05 -4.41 45.41
C TRP A 67 5.51 -4.62 45.85
N ALA A 68 6.48 -4.35 44.97
CA ALA A 68 7.89 -4.49 45.31
C ALA A 68 8.31 -3.53 46.43
N TRP A 69 7.68 -2.36 46.49
CA TRP A 69 7.94 -1.33 47.48
C TRP A 69 7.23 -1.55 48.81
N LEU A 70 5.97 -1.98 48.80
CA LEU A 70 5.14 -2.10 50.01
C LEU A 70 5.23 -3.49 50.65
N ASP A 71 5.21 -4.56 49.85
CA ASP A 71 5.08 -5.92 50.35
C ASP A 71 6.41 -6.69 50.27
N ALA A 72 7.08 -6.66 49.11
CA ALA A 72 8.26 -7.50 48.89
C ALA A 72 9.56 -6.91 49.49
N CYS A 73 9.59 -5.60 49.79
CA CYS A 73 10.76 -4.81 50.19
C CYS A 73 12.03 -5.22 49.40
N ALA A 74 11.94 -5.26 48.07
CA ALA A 74 13.05 -5.62 47.16
C ALA A 74 13.42 -4.47 46.21
N ALA A 75 14.59 -3.87 46.42
CA ALA A 75 14.99 -2.61 45.77
C ALA A 75 15.31 -2.80 44.27
N ASP A 76 15.86 -3.94 43.92
CA ASP A 76 16.15 -4.35 42.55
C ASP A 76 14.88 -4.65 41.75
N VAL A 77 13.92 -5.35 42.34
CA VAL A 77 12.59 -5.59 41.75
C VAL A 77 11.87 -4.27 41.53
N PHE A 78 11.87 -3.38 42.53
CA PHE A 78 11.31 -2.05 42.37
C PHE A 78 11.98 -1.29 41.22
N SER A 79 13.32 -1.25 41.19
CA SER A 79 14.08 -0.50 40.20
C SER A 79 13.81 -0.97 38.77
N TRP A 80 13.81 -2.28 38.52
CA TRP A 80 13.52 -2.81 37.18
C TRP A 80 12.08 -2.56 36.74
N ASN A 81 11.10 -2.83 37.61
CA ASN A 81 9.70 -2.58 37.27
C ASN A 81 9.45 -1.09 37.02
N PHE A 82 10.07 -0.19 37.78
CA PHE A 82 9.98 1.25 37.55
C PHE A 82 10.60 1.66 36.20
N VAL A 83 11.78 1.13 35.85
CA VAL A 83 12.42 1.38 34.54
C VAL A 83 11.54 0.87 33.39
N LEU A 84 10.99 -0.35 33.50
CA LEU A 84 10.12 -0.93 32.48
C LEU A 84 8.80 -0.15 32.34
N MET A 85 8.25 0.37 33.45
CA MET A 85 7.10 1.29 33.44
C MET A 85 7.44 2.58 32.67
N VAL A 86 8.58 3.22 32.94
CA VAL A 86 9.03 4.43 32.22
C VAL A 86 9.20 4.14 30.73
N LEU A 87 9.79 3.00 30.36
CA LEU A 87 9.91 2.59 28.95
C LEU A 87 8.53 2.43 28.28
N CYS A 88 7.57 1.79 28.95
CA CYS A 88 6.20 1.69 28.46
C CYS A 88 5.54 3.07 28.27
N LEU A 89 5.73 4.00 29.21
CA LEU A 89 5.21 5.37 29.11
C LEU A 89 5.83 6.14 27.94
N VAL A 90 7.15 6.05 27.76
CA VAL A 90 7.85 6.68 26.63
C VAL A 90 7.35 6.12 25.30
N GLN A 91 7.19 4.80 25.19
CA GLN A 91 6.65 4.16 23.98
C GLN A 91 5.20 4.55 23.74
N MET A 92 4.37 4.63 24.78
CA MET A 92 2.99 5.11 24.67
C MET A 92 2.95 6.53 24.10
N ILE A 93 3.76 7.45 24.65
CA ILE A 93 3.87 8.83 24.15
C ILE A 93 4.37 8.85 22.70
N HIS A 94 5.38 8.03 22.37
CA HIS A 94 5.91 7.93 21.02
C HIS A 94 4.87 7.44 20.01
N VAL A 95 4.16 6.36 20.33
CA VAL A 95 3.09 5.82 19.48
C VAL A 95 1.92 6.79 19.39
N ALA A 96 1.53 7.45 20.48
CA ALA A 96 0.49 8.49 20.47
C ALA A 96 0.90 9.69 19.60
N TYR A 97 2.17 10.07 19.61
CA TYR A 97 2.71 11.11 18.73
C TYR A 97 2.68 10.69 17.26
N GLN A 98 2.99 9.43 16.94
CA GLN A 98 2.85 8.87 15.59
C GLN A 98 1.37 8.76 15.15
N LEU A 99 0.47 8.47 16.10
CA LEU A 99 -0.97 8.38 15.86
C LEU A 99 -1.61 9.76 15.69
N ARG A 100 -0.98 10.85 16.15
CA ARG A 100 -1.45 12.21 15.89
C ARG A 100 -1.62 12.36 14.39
N SER A 101 -2.88 12.27 13.96
CA SER A 101 -3.27 12.28 12.57
C SER A 101 -2.63 13.49 11.93
N VAL A 102 -2.02 13.27 10.77
CA VAL A 102 -1.71 14.40 9.91
C VAL A 102 -3.06 14.94 9.50
N SER A 103 -3.55 15.95 10.24
CA SER A 103 -4.76 16.66 9.87
C SER A 103 -4.43 17.44 8.61
N PHE A 104 -5.15 17.13 7.55
CA PHE A 104 -5.11 17.90 6.31
C PHE A 104 -6.27 18.88 6.32
N ASP A 105 -6.10 20.02 5.65
CA ASP A 105 -7.22 20.92 5.38
C ASP A 105 -8.26 20.16 4.53
N ALA A 106 -9.54 20.59 4.60
CA ALA A 106 -10.65 19.85 4.02
C ALA A 106 -10.44 19.45 2.55
N GLU A 107 -9.89 20.34 1.73
CA GLU A 107 -9.61 20.09 0.30
C GLU A 107 -8.52 19.01 0.10
N PHE A 108 -7.46 19.04 0.91
CA PHE A 108 -6.40 18.02 0.85
C PHE A 108 -6.88 16.69 1.42
N GLN A 109 -7.79 16.70 2.39
CA GLN A 109 -8.40 15.50 2.92
C GLN A 109 -9.32 14.83 1.89
N GLU A 110 -10.13 15.62 1.18
CA GLU A 110 -10.99 15.14 0.09
C GLU A 110 -10.16 14.55 -1.07
N LEU A 111 -9.10 15.24 -1.48
CA LEU A 111 -8.16 14.72 -2.47
C LEU A 111 -7.53 13.39 -2.02
N TYR A 112 -7.14 13.29 -0.75
CA TYR A 112 -6.59 12.06 -0.20
C TYR A 112 -7.61 10.92 -0.27
N SER A 113 -8.84 11.14 0.20
CA SER A 113 -9.88 10.11 0.21
C SER A 113 -10.27 9.63 -1.18
N SER A 114 -10.23 10.52 -2.18
CA SER A 114 -10.68 10.22 -3.54
C SER A 114 -9.61 9.61 -4.43
N LEU A 115 -8.34 10.04 -4.32
CA LEU A 115 -7.26 9.61 -5.23
C LEU A 115 -6.23 8.69 -4.56
N PHE A 116 -5.74 9.05 -3.37
CA PHE A 116 -4.56 8.40 -2.78
C PHE A 116 -4.94 7.26 -1.81
N GLN A 117 -6.05 7.38 -1.08
CA GLN A 117 -6.53 6.37 -0.16
C GLN A 117 -6.94 5.07 -0.88
N PRO A 118 -7.67 5.10 -2.01
CA PRO A 118 -8.00 3.88 -2.75
C PRO A 118 -6.75 3.15 -3.28
N LEU A 119 -5.67 3.90 -3.54
CA LEU A 119 -4.36 3.36 -3.93
C LEU A 119 -3.52 2.85 -2.75
N GLY A 120 -4.08 2.78 -1.54
CA GLY A 120 -3.38 2.27 -0.35
C GLY A 120 -2.21 3.14 0.10
N ILE A 121 -2.17 4.42 -0.30
CA ILE A 121 -1.07 5.33 0.05
C ILE A 121 -1.21 5.76 1.49
N ALA A 122 -0.19 5.52 2.32
CA ALA A 122 -0.21 5.96 3.71
C ALA A 122 -0.28 7.51 3.83
N PRO A 123 -1.00 8.06 4.84
CA PRO A 123 -1.08 9.50 5.07
C PRO A 123 0.29 10.18 5.23
N THR A 124 1.29 9.46 5.74
CA THR A 124 2.66 9.95 5.91
C THR A 124 3.39 10.16 4.58
N VAL A 125 3.09 9.34 3.56
CA VAL A 125 3.61 9.52 2.19
C VAL A 125 2.88 10.66 1.51
N TYR A 126 1.55 10.72 1.65
CA TYR A 126 0.75 11.82 1.12
C TYR A 126 1.19 13.19 1.66
N ARG A 127 1.49 13.27 2.97
CA ARG A 127 2.07 14.48 3.58
C ARG A 127 3.33 14.97 2.87
N LYS A 128 4.20 14.06 2.42
CA LYS A 128 5.42 14.42 1.67
C LYS A 128 5.06 14.98 0.29
N ILE A 129 4.08 14.38 -0.40
CA ILE A 129 3.57 14.85 -1.70
C ILE A 129 3.01 16.28 -1.56
N ILE A 130 2.17 16.52 -0.57
CA ILE A 130 1.57 17.85 -0.32
C ILE A 130 2.60 18.88 0.15
N SER A 131 3.62 18.47 0.91
CA SER A 131 4.69 19.39 1.34
C SER A 131 5.46 20.04 0.17
N CYS A 132 5.49 19.38 -1.00
CA CYS A 132 6.11 19.92 -2.21
C CYS A 132 5.19 20.88 -3.00
N CYS A 133 3.90 20.94 -2.65
CA CYS A 133 2.87 21.74 -3.32
C CYS A 133 2.73 23.16 -2.73
N ASN A 134 3.71 23.63 -1.94
CA ASN A 134 3.62 24.84 -1.10
C ASN A 134 2.41 24.87 -0.12
N LYS A 135 1.58 23.82 -0.08
CA LYS A 135 0.33 23.70 0.69
C LYS A 135 -0.72 24.75 0.38
N GLU A 136 -0.73 25.29 -0.84
CA GLU A 136 -1.71 26.28 -1.27
C GLU A 136 -2.59 25.69 -2.38
N VAL A 137 -3.89 25.92 -2.26
CA VAL A 137 -4.87 25.68 -3.33
C VAL A 137 -5.02 26.97 -4.11
N VAL A 138 -4.81 26.91 -5.42
CA VAL A 138 -4.87 28.07 -6.30
C VAL A 138 -6.25 28.15 -6.93
N THR A 139 -6.86 29.32 -6.87
CA THR A 139 -8.13 29.64 -7.52
C THR A 139 -7.87 30.18 -8.93
N LEU A 140 -8.71 29.78 -9.88
CA LEU A 140 -8.72 30.26 -11.25
C LEU A 140 -10.15 30.63 -11.61
N GLU A 141 -10.41 31.92 -11.76
CA GLU A 141 -11.73 32.45 -12.09
C GLU A 141 -12.16 32.03 -13.50
N LYS A 142 -13.47 31.99 -13.73
CA LYS A 142 -14.04 31.74 -15.06
C LYS A 142 -13.43 32.64 -16.14
N GLU A 143 -13.26 32.08 -17.34
CA GLU A 143 -12.63 32.65 -18.53
C GLU A 143 -11.14 33.01 -18.40
N HIS A 144 -10.52 32.84 -17.22
CA HIS A 144 -9.08 33.03 -17.09
C HIS A 144 -8.31 31.85 -17.68
N CYS A 145 -7.17 32.18 -18.30
CA CYS A 145 -6.29 31.18 -18.90
C CYS A 145 -5.29 30.66 -17.86
N TYR A 146 -5.30 29.34 -17.64
CA TYR A 146 -4.26 28.64 -16.92
C TYR A 146 -2.93 28.68 -17.70
N ALA A 147 -3.00 28.44 -19.01
CA ALA A 147 -1.87 28.48 -19.92
C ALA A 147 -2.31 28.97 -21.29
N MET A 148 -1.44 29.70 -21.98
CA MET A 148 -1.62 30.17 -23.35
C MET A 148 -0.64 29.48 -24.28
N GLN A 149 -1.15 29.02 -25.44
CA GLN A 149 -0.37 28.37 -26.48
C GLN A 149 0.81 29.24 -26.93
N GLY A 150 2.00 28.65 -26.96
CA GLY A 150 3.25 29.28 -27.40
C GLY A 150 3.76 30.40 -26.47
N LYS A 151 3.14 30.62 -25.31
CA LYS A 151 3.52 31.71 -24.38
C LYS A 151 3.87 31.20 -23.00
N THR A 152 3.07 30.29 -22.44
CA THR A 152 3.26 29.83 -21.06
C THR A 152 4.35 28.74 -21.02
N PRO A 153 5.35 28.83 -20.14
CA PRO A 153 6.34 27.77 -19.95
C PRO A 153 5.79 26.59 -19.13
N ILE A 154 6.31 25.40 -19.37
CA ILE A 154 5.95 24.17 -18.67
C ILE A 154 6.86 23.99 -17.45
N ASP A 155 6.53 24.68 -16.35
CA ASP A 155 7.34 24.73 -15.12
C ASP A 155 6.70 24.07 -13.89
N LYS A 156 5.45 23.62 -14.03
CA LYS A 156 4.66 22.97 -12.97
C LYS A 156 3.83 21.83 -13.52
N LEU A 157 3.42 20.93 -12.62
CA LEU A 157 2.38 19.93 -12.85
C LEU A 157 1.21 20.29 -11.94
N SER A 158 0.01 20.44 -12.50
CA SER A 158 -1.17 20.76 -11.71
C SER A 158 -2.25 19.68 -11.76
N LEU A 159 -3.02 19.56 -10.68
CA LEU A 159 -4.18 18.67 -10.56
C LEU A 159 -5.43 19.49 -10.22
N LEU A 160 -6.49 19.32 -11.00
CA LEU A 160 -7.75 20.04 -10.82
C LEU A 160 -8.55 19.42 -9.66
N LEU A 161 -8.96 20.23 -8.68
CA LEU A 161 -9.78 19.79 -7.55
C LEU A 161 -11.27 20.02 -7.81
N THR A 162 -11.64 21.20 -8.29
CA THR A 162 -13.03 21.56 -8.61
C THR A 162 -13.09 22.40 -9.88
N GLY A 163 -14.24 22.39 -10.54
CA GLY A 163 -14.49 23.14 -11.77
C GLY A 163 -14.15 22.34 -13.02
N ARG A 164 -14.04 23.04 -14.16
CA ARG A 164 -13.77 22.45 -15.46
C ARG A 164 -12.91 23.38 -16.31
N ILE A 165 -11.89 22.81 -16.95
CA ILE A 165 -11.00 23.54 -17.85
C ILE A 165 -11.25 23.08 -19.30
N ARG A 166 -11.43 24.05 -20.19
CA ARG A 166 -11.55 23.86 -21.63
C ARG A 166 -10.15 23.87 -22.26
N VAL A 167 -9.85 22.86 -23.07
CA VAL A 167 -8.61 22.76 -23.85
C VAL A 167 -8.89 23.20 -25.29
N THR A 168 -8.07 24.11 -25.83
CA THR A 168 -8.14 24.54 -27.23
C THR A 168 -6.77 24.54 -27.92
N VAL A 169 -6.73 24.24 -29.21
CA VAL A 169 -5.56 24.40 -30.10
C VAL A 169 -5.97 25.33 -31.22
N ASP A 170 -5.22 26.41 -31.45
CA ASP A 170 -5.49 27.37 -32.53
C ASP A 170 -6.94 27.93 -32.52
N GLY A 171 -7.55 27.98 -31.33
CA GLY A 171 -8.94 28.43 -31.13
C GLY A 171 -9.99 27.32 -31.26
N GLU A 172 -9.65 26.14 -31.79
CA GLU A 172 -10.55 25.01 -31.88
C GLU A 172 -10.64 24.26 -30.54
N PHE A 173 -11.87 23.94 -30.13
CA PHE A 173 -12.12 23.16 -28.93
C PHE A 173 -11.61 21.73 -29.10
N LEU A 174 -10.93 21.19 -28.08
CA LEU A 174 -10.50 19.81 -28.03
C LEU A 174 -11.37 18.97 -27.09
N HIS A 175 -11.11 19.06 -25.79
CA HIS A 175 -11.81 18.33 -24.74
C HIS A 175 -11.84 19.16 -23.46
N TYR A 176 -12.61 18.67 -22.49
CA TYR A 176 -12.64 19.22 -21.14
C TYR A 176 -11.75 18.41 -20.20
N ILE A 177 -11.11 19.10 -19.25
CA ILE A 177 -10.43 18.51 -18.11
C ILE A 177 -11.35 18.63 -16.90
N PHE A 178 -11.59 17.51 -16.24
CA PHE A 178 -12.52 17.37 -15.12
C PHE A 178 -11.78 17.27 -13.77
N PRO A 179 -12.49 17.41 -12.64
CA PRO A 179 -11.91 17.21 -11.31
C PRO A 179 -11.17 15.88 -11.18
N LEU A 180 -10.10 15.89 -10.37
CA LEU A 180 -9.17 14.78 -10.14
C LEU A 180 -8.35 14.35 -11.37
N GLN A 181 -8.36 15.13 -12.44
CA GLN A 181 -7.46 14.97 -13.59
C GLN A 181 -6.30 15.94 -13.53
N PHE A 182 -5.16 15.53 -14.07
CA PHE A 182 -4.02 16.43 -14.22
C PHE A 182 -4.34 17.45 -15.29
N VAL A 183 -3.95 18.70 -15.07
CA VAL A 183 -4.15 19.77 -16.07
C VAL A 183 -3.10 19.63 -17.18
N ASP A 184 -1.84 19.42 -16.78
CA ASP A 184 -0.66 19.56 -17.64
C ASP A 184 0.01 18.22 -17.98
N SER A 185 -0.67 17.09 -17.78
CA SER A 185 -0.06 15.76 -17.90
C SER A 185 0.59 15.48 -19.26
N PRO A 186 0.00 15.77 -20.45
CA PRO A 186 0.67 15.58 -21.73
C PRO A 186 1.90 16.48 -21.88
N GLU A 187 1.79 17.73 -21.45
CA GLU A 187 2.86 18.72 -21.50
C GLU A 187 4.04 18.31 -20.62
N TRP A 188 3.73 17.83 -19.42
CA TRP A 188 4.70 17.41 -18.43
C TRP A 188 5.50 16.18 -18.85
N ASP A 189 4.83 15.12 -19.32
CA ASP A 189 5.46 13.83 -19.69
C ASP A 189 6.25 13.95 -21.00
N SER A 190 5.94 14.94 -21.84
CA SER A 190 6.64 15.19 -23.11
C SER A 190 8.05 15.79 -22.97
N LEU A 191 8.36 16.42 -21.83
CA LEU A 191 9.63 17.11 -21.62
C LEU A 191 10.55 16.26 -20.76
N ARG A 192 11.85 16.23 -21.10
CA ARG A 192 12.87 15.70 -20.19
C ARG A 192 13.05 16.61 -18.97
N PRO A 193 13.60 16.11 -17.85
CA PRO A 193 13.74 16.91 -16.62
C PRO A 193 14.57 18.20 -16.80
N SER A 194 15.53 18.22 -17.72
CA SER A 194 16.40 19.36 -18.04
C SER A 194 15.90 20.24 -19.19
N GLU A 195 14.82 19.84 -19.87
CA GLU A 195 14.28 20.56 -21.01
C GLU A 195 13.22 21.58 -20.57
N GLU A 196 13.28 22.73 -21.20
CA GLU A 196 12.25 23.76 -21.11
C GLU A 196 11.38 23.70 -22.37
N GLY A 197 10.09 23.88 -22.19
CA GLY A 197 9.11 23.87 -23.27
C GLY A 197 7.97 24.82 -22.98
N LEU A 198 7.23 25.16 -24.03
CA LEU A 198 6.05 26.00 -23.97
C LEU A 198 4.79 25.15 -24.17
N PHE A 199 3.69 25.57 -23.56
CA PHE A 199 2.40 24.94 -23.78
C PHE A 199 2.02 25.03 -25.26
N GLN A 200 1.57 23.91 -25.84
CA GLN A 200 1.09 23.85 -27.23
C GLN A 200 -0.43 24.02 -27.34
N VAL A 201 -1.12 24.09 -26.21
CA VAL A 201 -2.57 24.32 -26.09
C VAL A 201 -2.83 25.56 -25.24
N THR A 202 -4.00 26.15 -25.47
CA THR A 202 -4.57 27.12 -24.53
C THR A 202 -5.53 26.40 -23.60
N LEU A 203 -5.38 26.66 -22.30
CA LEU A 203 -6.18 26.06 -21.23
C LEU A 203 -6.96 27.18 -20.54
N THR A 204 -8.28 27.19 -20.70
CA THR A 204 -9.15 28.24 -20.18
C THR A 204 -10.16 27.67 -19.19
N ALA A 205 -10.33 28.30 -18.04
CA ALA A 205 -11.34 27.93 -17.07
C ALA A 205 -12.76 28.20 -17.63
N GLU A 206 -13.58 27.16 -17.77
CA GLU A 206 -14.99 27.31 -18.19
C GLU A 206 -15.90 27.63 -16.99
N THR A 207 -15.48 27.21 -15.79
CA THR A 207 -16.11 27.54 -14.51
C THR A 207 -15.04 28.04 -13.55
N ASP A 208 -15.43 28.56 -12.39
CA ASP A 208 -14.46 28.79 -11.32
C ASP A 208 -13.80 27.46 -10.94
N CYS A 209 -12.47 27.46 -10.99
CA CYS A 209 -11.64 26.28 -10.84
C CYS A 209 -10.75 26.42 -9.60
N ARG A 210 -10.50 25.30 -8.93
CA ARG A 210 -9.50 25.20 -7.87
C ARG A 210 -8.55 24.08 -8.21
N TYR A 211 -7.26 24.31 -8.07
CA TYR A 211 -6.24 23.32 -8.42
C TYR A 211 -5.04 23.41 -7.49
N ILE A 212 -4.29 22.32 -7.45
CA ILE A 212 -3.00 22.25 -6.74
C ILE A 212 -1.88 22.13 -7.76
N ALA A 213 -0.72 22.72 -7.45
CA ALA A 213 0.41 22.77 -8.38
C ALA A 213 1.73 22.40 -7.71
N TRP A 214 2.44 21.45 -8.33
CA TRP A 214 3.80 21.09 -7.95
C TRP A 214 4.80 21.72 -8.92
N ARG A 215 5.72 22.54 -8.39
CA ARG A 215 6.83 23.06 -9.20
C ARG A 215 7.71 21.92 -9.69
N ARG A 216 8.10 21.97 -10.97
CA ARG A 216 8.81 20.89 -11.66
C ARG A 216 10.07 20.42 -10.94
N LYS A 217 10.96 21.36 -10.62
CA LYS A 217 12.24 21.08 -9.93
C LYS A 217 12.04 20.45 -8.55
N LYS A 218 11.06 20.92 -7.76
CA LYS A 218 10.76 20.37 -6.43
C LYS A 218 10.21 18.95 -6.52
N LEU A 219 9.34 18.69 -7.50
CA LEU A 219 8.74 17.37 -7.69
C LEU A 219 9.76 16.32 -8.14
N TYR A 220 10.68 16.66 -9.06
CA TYR A 220 11.77 15.76 -9.43
C TYR A 220 12.75 15.47 -8.28
N LEU A 221 13.03 16.46 -7.43
CA LEU A 221 13.82 16.22 -6.21
C LEU A 221 13.13 15.22 -5.28
N LEU A 222 11.80 15.30 -5.15
CA LEU A 222 11.01 14.33 -4.38
C LEU A 222 11.08 12.92 -5.00
N PHE A 223 11.00 12.82 -6.33
CA PHE A 223 11.13 11.56 -7.06
C PHE A 223 12.51 10.91 -6.86
N ALA A 224 13.59 11.70 -6.88
CA ALA A 224 14.94 11.22 -6.61
C ALA A 224 15.09 10.69 -5.18
N LYS A 225 14.43 11.33 -4.19
CA LYS A 225 14.45 10.89 -2.79
C LYS A 225 13.57 9.66 -2.53
N HIS A 226 12.49 9.50 -3.29
CA HIS A 226 11.46 8.49 -3.04
C HIS A 226 11.03 7.80 -4.35
N ARG A 227 11.71 6.70 -4.71
CA ARG A 227 11.43 5.89 -5.92
C ARG A 227 9.98 5.40 -6.01
N PHE A 228 9.33 5.14 -4.86
CA PHE A 228 7.91 4.79 -4.81
C PHE A 228 7.00 5.92 -5.32
N ILE A 229 7.23 7.16 -4.87
CA ILE A 229 6.44 8.33 -5.29
C ILE A 229 6.65 8.59 -6.79
N ALA A 230 7.87 8.44 -7.29
CA ALA A 230 8.17 8.56 -8.72
C ALA A 230 7.37 7.56 -9.56
N ARG A 231 7.31 6.29 -9.13
CA ARG A 231 6.54 5.24 -9.80
C ARG A 231 5.04 5.52 -9.75
N LEU A 232 4.52 5.97 -8.61
CA LEU A 232 3.13 6.37 -8.43
C LEU A 232 2.74 7.49 -9.39
N PHE A 233 3.51 8.59 -9.46
CA PHE A 233 3.21 9.67 -10.39
C PHE A 233 3.34 9.24 -11.86
N SER A 234 4.30 8.38 -12.18
CA SER A 234 4.44 7.82 -13.53
C SER A 234 3.19 7.04 -13.99
N ILE A 235 2.59 6.21 -13.11
CA ILE A 235 1.35 5.49 -13.47
C ILE A 235 0.14 6.45 -13.55
N LEU A 236 0.04 7.41 -12.63
CA LEU A 236 -1.09 8.35 -12.58
C LEU A 236 -1.11 9.25 -13.83
N ILE A 237 0.02 9.87 -14.15
CA ILE A 237 0.17 10.78 -15.30
C ILE A 237 -0.10 10.03 -16.61
N ARG A 238 0.46 8.83 -16.79
CA ARG A 238 0.28 8.06 -18.03
C ARG A 238 -1.14 7.55 -18.20
N SER A 239 -1.81 7.17 -17.11
CA SER A 239 -3.22 6.80 -17.17
C SER A 239 -4.12 7.97 -17.55
N ASP A 240 -3.85 9.15 -16.98
CA ASP A 240 -4.58 10.40 -17.26
C ASP A 240 -4.38 10.84 -18.73
N ILE A 241 -3.17 10.71 -19.27
CA ILE A 241 -2.90 10.93 -20.70
C ILE A 241 -3.79 10.03 -21.56
N ALA A 242 -3.85 8.73 -21.24
CA ALA A 242 -4.70 7.81 -21.99
C ALA A 242 -6.18 8.18 -21.88
N ASP A 243 -6.69 8.60 -20.70
CA ASP A 243 -8.08 9.08 -20.55
C ASP A 243 -8.37 10.28 -21.47
N LYS A 244 -7.46 11.25 -21.53
CA LYS A 244 -7.59 12.42 -22.42
C LYS A 244 -7.60 12.04 -23.90
N LEU A 245 -6.77 11.08 -24.29
CA LEU A 245 -6.75 10.58 -25.67
C LEU A 245 -8.03 9.84 -26.04
N TYR A 246 -8.60 9.04 -25.12
CA TYR A 246 -9.91 8.44 -25.33
C TYR A 246 -11.04 9.49 -25.41
N ALA A 247 -10.99 10.54 -24.59
CA ALA A 247 -11.97 11.63 -24.66
C ALA A 247 -11.91 12.39 -26.00
N LEU A 248 -10.70 12.59 -26.54
CA LEU A 248 -10.51 13.16 -27.88
C LEU A 248 -11.05 12.23 -28.96
N ASN A 249 -10.76 10.93 -28.85
CA ASN A 249 -11.27 9.92 -29.76
C ASN A 249 -12.80 9.97 -29.80
N ASP A 250 -13.48 9.84 -28.65
CA ASP A 250 -14.95 9.84 -28.55
C ASP A 250 -15.61 11.10 -29.17
N LYS A 251 -14.93 12.26 -29.21
CA LYS A 251 -15.44 13.46 -29.90
C LYS A 251 -15.45 13.34 -31.42
N VAL A 252 -14.40 12.75 -32.02
CA VAL A 252 -14.37 12.46 -33.48
C VAL A 252 -15.52 11.51 -33.87
N HIS A 253 -16.05 10.76 -32.91
CA HIS A 253 -17.01 9.67 -33.13
C HIS A 253 -18.49 10.07 -33.11
N ALA A 254 -18.83 11.28 -32.63
CA ALA A 254 -20.22 11.72 -32.48
C ALA A 254 -21.04 11.70 -33.80
N GLY A 255 -20.43 11.41 -34.95
CA GLY A 255 -21.10 11.23 -36.24
C GLY A 255 -21.15 9.81 -36.85
N ARG A 256 -20.51 8.76 -36.31
CA ARG A 256 -20.37 7.46 -37.04
C ARG A 256 -20.57 6.14 -36.24
N GLY A 257 -20.83 6.18 -34.94
CA GLY A 257 -21.30 5.00 -34.17
C GLY A 257 -20.32 3.84 -33.93
N PHE A 258 -19.06 3.91 -34.38
CA PHE A 258 -18.06 2.84 -34.22
C PHE A 258 -16.82 3.35 -33.48
N ARG A 259 -16.43 2.75 -32.33
CA ARG A 259 -15.25 3.13 -31.55
C ARG A 259 -13.97 2.57 -32.15
N PHE A 260 -13.07 3.43 -32.60
CA PHE A 260 -11.82 3.00 -33.18
C PHE A 260 -10.69 2.82 -32.15
N ASP A 261 -9.79 1.90 -32.48
CA ASP A 261 -8.55 1.68 -31.74
C ASP A 261 -7.65 2.92 -31.80
N ILE A 262 -7.35 3.49 -30.63
CA ILE A 262 -6.52 4.71 -30.52
C ILE A 262 -5.09 4.53 -31.08
N ARG A 263 -4.66 3.29 -31.36
CA ARG A 263 -3.40 2.98 -32.04
C ARG A 263 -3.44 3.22 -33.54
N LEU A 264 -4.60 3.56 -34.12
CA LEU A 264 -4.78 3.80 -35.55
C LEU A 264 -5.07 5.28 -35.95
N PRO A 265 -4.50 6.34 -35.33
CA PRO A 265 -4.94 7.74 -35.54
C PRO A 265 -4.97 8.22 -37.00
N ASN A 266 -4.08 7.72 -37.85
CA ASN A 266 -3.87 8.24 -39.22
C ASN A 266 -4.56 7.44 -40.33
N PHE A 267 -5.07 6.23 -40.05
CA PHE A 267 -5.68 5.40 -41.08
C PHE A 267 -7.13 5.78 -41.40
N TYR A 268 -7.76 6.62 -40.56
CA TYR A 268 -9.12 7.12 -40.75
C TYR A 268 -9.27 8.03 -41.98
N ARG A 269 -8.18 8.64 -42.47
CA ARG A 269 -8.22 9.53 -43.64
C ARG A 269 -8.39 8.78 -44.97
N THR A 270 -7.87 7.55 -45.05
CA THR A 270 -7.88 6.74 -46.28
C THR A 270 -9.16 5.92 -46.50
N ALA A 271 -10.01 5.78 -45.47
CA ALA A 271 -11.31 5.12 -45.60
C ALA A 271 -12.42 6.13 -45.97
N GLY A 272 -12.24 6.83 -47.10
CA GLY A 272 -13.34 7.43 -47.86
C GLY A 272 -14.15 6.35 -48.59
N PRO A 273 -15.41 6.61 -48.97
CA PRO A 273 -16.39 5.57 -49.27
C PRO A 273 -16.06 4.85 -50.58
N SER A 274 -15.67 3.59 -50.48
CA SER A 274 -15.61 2.68 -51.63
C SER A 274 -16.07 1.29 -51.25
N SER A 275 -17.34 1.16 -50.88
CA SER A 275 -18.16 -0.04 -51.13
C SER A 275 -19.62 0.28 -50.80
N ALA A 276 -20.33 0.83 -51.77
CA ALA A 276 -21.78 0.71 -51.81
C ALA A 276 -22.14 -0.74 -52.21
N GLN A 277 -23.26 -1.24 -51.67
CA GLN A 277 -24.03 -2.49 -51.92
C GLN A 277 -24.16 -3.28 -50.60
N THR A 278 -25.34 -3.57 -50.03
CA THR A 278 -26.75 -3.57 -50.48
C THR A 278 -27.63 -3.63 -49.21
N PRO A 279 -28.81 -3.00 -49.12
CA PRO A 279 -29.66 -3.10 -47.93
C PRO A 279 -30.41 -4.45 -47.88
N PRO A 280 -30.65 -5.06 -46.70
CA PRO A 280 -31.65 -6.11 -46.58
C PRO A 280 -33.06 -5.50 -46.51
N THR A 281 -33.94 -6.11 -47.30
CA THR A 281 -35.37 -5.88 -47.47
C THR A 281 -36.19 -6.14 -46.20
N GLU A 282 -37.34 -5.47 -46.12
CA GLU A 282 -38.40 -5.53 -45.10
C GLU A 282 -38.97 -6.94 -44.81
N GLU A 283 -39.28 -7.18 -43.53
CA GLU A 283 -40.51 -7.79 -42.96
C GLU A 283 -40.29 -7.79 -41.42
N GLU A 284 -41.19 -7.41 -40.51
CA GLU A 284 -42.63 -7.17 -40.52
C GLU A 284 -42.95 -6.35 -39.23
N ARG A 285 -43.93 -5.45 -39.26
CA ARG A 285 -44.26 -4.55 -38.13
C ARG A 285 -45.67 -4.84 -37.57
N LEU A 286 -45.75 -4.92 -36.23
CA LEU A 286 -46.88 -4.66 -35.31
C LEU A 286 -47.95 -5.76 -35.10
N PRO A 287 -48.65 -5.82 -33.93
CA PRO A 287 -48.95 -4.67 -33.07
C PRO A 287 -48.68 -4.76 -31.57
N ASN A 288 -48.67 -3.55 -31.01
CA ASN A 288 -48.73 -3.19 -29.60
C ASN A 288 -49.69 -4.08 -28.79
N SER A 289 -49.19 -4.55 -27.65
CA SER A 289 -50.01 -4.72 -26.46
C SER A 289 -49.30 -4.07 -25.29
N SER A 290 -49.89 -2.96 -24.86
CA SER A 290 -49.68 -2.35 -23.56
C SER A 290 -50.12 -3.33 -22.47
N LEU A 291 -49.17 -3.85 -21.69
CA LEU A 291 -49.46 -4.35 -20.35
C LEU A 291 -48.53 -3.67 -19.37
N SER A 292 -49.05 -2.61 -18.77
CA SER A 292 -48.57 -2.03 -17.52
C SER A 292 -48.70 -3.08 -16.41
N LEU A 293 -47.58 -3.59 -15.93
CA LEU A 293 -47.50 -4.32 -14.67
C LEU A 293 -46.73 -3.46 -13.67
N SER A 294 -47.48 -2.55 -13.07
CA SER A 294 -47.20 -2.03 -11.73
C SER A 294 -47.34 -3.18 -10.74
N LEU A 295 -46.26 -3.53 -10.04
CA LEU A 295 -46.37 -4.30 -8.80
C LEU A 295 -45.42 -3.72 -7.74
N ASP A 296 -46.02 -2.80 -7.00
CA ASP A 296 -45.98 -2.56 -5.57
C ASP A 296 -44.68 -2.78 -4.77
N HIS A 297 -44.19 -1.63 -4.35
CA HIS A 297 -43.27 -1.39 -3.26
C HIS A 297 -43.98 -1.60 -1.90
N SER A 298 -44.30 -2.84 -1.53
CA SER A 298 -44.95 -3.16 -0.25
C SER A 298 -44.48 -4.48 0.37
N THR A 299 -43.17 -4.73 0.40
CA THR A 299 -42.58 -5.80 1.23
C THR A 299 -41.21 -5.43 1.78
N LEU A 300 -41.05 -4.19 2.25
CA LEU A 300 -39.87 -3.76 3.01
C LEU A 300 -40.21 -2.63 4.02
N GLN A 301 -41.45 -2.65 4.52
CA GLN A 301 -41.94 -1.70 5.53
C GLN A 301 -42.58 -2.42 6.73
N GLY A 302 -42.18 -3.68 6.95
CA GLY A 302 -42.52 -4.49 8.13
C GLY A 302 -41.30 -4.93 8.96
N PHE A 303 -40.08 -4.62 8.52
CA PHE A 303 -38.85 -5.06 9.20
C PHE A 303 -38.16 -3.97 10.03
N PHE A 304 -38.65 -2.72 9.97
CA PHE A 304 -38.01 -1.56 10.61
C PHE A 304 -38.86 -0.90 11.72
N LEU A 305 -39.97 -1.53 12.14
CA LEU A 305 -40.87 -1.03 13.19
C LEU A 305 -41.13 -2.04 14.32
N ALA A 306 -40.17 -2.94 14.59
CA ALA A 306 -40.21 -3.83 15.76
C ALA A 306 -38.89 -3.88 16.57
N VAL A 307 -37.92 -3.01 16.28
CA VAL A 307 -36.64 -2.91 17.04
C VAL A 307 -36.41 -1.49 17.60
N LYS A 308 -37.43 -0.61 17.51
CA LYS A 308 -37.38 0.77 18.00
C LYS A 308 -38.33 1.02 19.18
N SER A 309 -38.52 0.02 20.06
CA SER A 309 -39.34 0.20 21.27
C SER A 309 -38.84 -0.54 22.53
N ASP A 310 -37.60 -1.03 22.56
CA ASP A 310 -37.00 -1.62 23.79
C ASP A 310 -35.59 -1.07 24.11
N VAL A 311 -35.24 0.11 23.58
CA VAL A 311 -33.90 0.71 23.78
C VAL A 311 -33.92 2.05 24.55
N GLU A 312 -35.09 2.60 24.88
CA GLU A 312 -35.17 3.90 25.58
C GLU A 312 -35.28 3.85 27.11
N MET A 313 -35.20 2.68 27.75
CA MET A 313 -35.37 2.59 29.23
C MET A 313 -34.11 2.17 30.02
N ILE A 314 -32.92 2.16 29.41
CA ILE A 314 -31.64 1.88 30.13
C ILE A 314 -30.63 3.05 29.98
N SER A 315 -31.06 4.21 29.51
CA SER A 315 -30.18 5.38 29.28
C SER A 315 -30.19 6.43 30.39
N SER A 316 -31.00 6.31 31.44
CA SER A 316 -31.24 7.45 32.36
C SER A 316 -30.47 7.43 33.70
N CYS A 317 -29.55 6.49 33.95
CA CYS A 317 -28.85 6.42 35.25
C CYS A 317 -27.30 6.37 35.19
N LYS A 318 -26.67 6.67 34.05
CA LYS A 318 -25.20 6.56 33.89
C LYS A 318 -24.44 7.87 33.69
N TYR A 319 -25.12 9.01 33.62
CA TYR A 319 -24.50 10.31 33.38
C TYR A 319 -24.50 11.17 34.63
N SER A 320 -23.57 10.89 35.55
CA SER A 320 -23.13 11.94 36.49
C SER A 320 -21.69 11.79 37.00
N LEU A 321 -20.96 10.71 36.69
CA LEU A 321 -19.56 10.55 37.13
C LEU A 321 -18.54 10.16 36.04
N LEU A 322 -18.97 9.92 34.80
CA LEU A 322 -18.08 9.46 33.70
C LEU A 322 -17.69 10.57 32.69
N GLY A 323 -17.96 11.83 32.98
CA GLY A 323 -17.82 12.96 32.04
C GLY A 323 -16.39 13.50 31.81
N LEU A 324 -15.35 12.85 32.33
CA LEU A 324 -13.97 13.38 32.28
C LEU A 324 -12.97 12.51 31.48
N LEU A 325 -13.40 11.44 30.80
CA LEU A 325 -12.50 10.55 30.04
C LEU A 325 -12.81 10.55 28.53
N PRO A 326 -11.79 10.58 27.64
CA PRO A 326 -11.97 10.52 26.18
C PRO A 326 -12.61 9.21 25.70
N SER A 327 -13.41 9.27 24.62
CA SER A 327 -14.16 8.14 24.03
C SER A 327 -13.39 6.81 23.80
N PRO A 328 -12.09 6.76 23.45
CA PRO A 328 -11.37 5.49 23.30
C PRO A 328 -11.11 4.74 24.62
N PHE A 329 -11.14 5.42 25.77
CA PHE A 329 -10.98 4.79 27.09
C PHE A 329 -12.23 3.96 27.48
N ILE A 330 -13.41 4.40 27.04
CA ILE A 330 -14.69 3.74 27.31
C ILE A 330 -14.81 2.42 26.51
N SER A 331 -14.32 2.42 25.26
CA SER A 331 -14.27 1.21 24.42
C SER A 331 -13.29 0.17 24.95
N ALA A 332 -12.14 0.59 25.49
CA ALA A 332 -11.18 -0.30 26.16
C ALA A 332 -11.72 -0.87 27.48
N LEU A 333 -12.48 -0.08 28.26
CA LEU A 333 -13.16 -0.55 29.47
C LEU A 333 -14.28 -1.57 29.17
N HIS A 334 -15.03 -1.37 28.08
CA HIS A 334 -16.05 -2.33 27.65
C HIS A 334 -15.44 -3.66 27.16
N ALA A 335 -14.33 -3.62 26.41
CA ALA A 335 -13.61 -4.84 26.04
C ALA A 335 -13.03 -5.58 27.27
N ALA A 336 -12.53 -4.85 28.27
CA ALA A 336 -12.05 -5.43 29.54
C ALA A 336 -13.17 -6.12 30.34
N ARG A 337 -14.42 -5.64 30.25
CA ARG A 337 -15.58 -6.24 30.93
C ARG A 337 -15.92 -7.63 30.38
N ASP A 338 -15.86 -7.80 29.06
CA ASP A 338 -16.19 -9.08 28.41
C ASP A 338 -15.10 -10.13 28.64
N HIS A 339 -13.84 -9.69 28.83
CA HIS A 339 -12.73 -10.57 29.21
C HIS A 339 -12.73 -10.93 30.72
N LEU A 340 -13.26 -10.08 31.61
CA LEU A 340 -13.41 -10.39 33.04
C LEU A 340 -14.40 -11.54 33.30
N LEU A 341 -15.42 -11.71 32.47
CA LEU A 341 -16.39 -12.82 32.57
C LEU A 341 -15.79 -14.19 32.21
N ILE A 342 -14.72 -14.19 31.40
CA ILE A 342 -13.94 -15.40 31.08
C ILE A 342 -13.03 -15.76 32.28
N ILE A 343 -12.53 -14.75 33.00
CA ILE A 343 -11.72 -14.95 34.22
C ILE A 343 -12.57 -15.52 35.37
N ASP A 344 -13.84 -15.09 35.55
CA ASP A 344 -14.75 -15.70 36.54
C ASP A 344 -15.01 -17.20 36.26
N ARG A 345 -15.06 -17.59 34.98
CA ARG A 345 -15.15 -19.00 34.57
C ARG A 345 -13.87 -19.79 34.83
N ILE A 346 -12.70 -19.17 34.66
CA ILE A 346 -11.40 -19.82 34.94
C ILE A 346 -11.18 -19.94 36.46
N PHE A 347 -11.58 -18.95 37.25
CA PHE A 347 -11.49 -18.98 38.71
C PHE A 347 -12.42 -20.05 39.33
N LYS A 348 -13.62 -20.24 38.77
CA LYS A 348 -14.52 -21.36 39.12
C LYS A 348 -14.01 -22.75 38.71
N MET A 349 -13.07 -22.83 37.76
CA MET A 349 -12.48 -24.10 37.32
C MET A 349 -11.26 -24.51 38.15
N ASN A 350 -10.66 -23.56 38.89
CA ASN A 350 -9.51 -23.81 39.77
C ASN A 350 -9.95 -24.21 41.20
N SER A 351 -11.14 -23.79 41.66
CA SER A 351 -11.70 -24.19 42.96
C SER A 351 -12.22 -25.64 43.02
N SER A 352 -12.40 -26.30 41.86
CA SER A 352 -12.87 -27.69 41.77
C SER A 352 -11.75 -28.73 41.79
N LEU A 353 -10.47 -28.31 41.74
CA LEU A 353 -9.31 -29.20 41.83
C LEU A 353 -8.75 -29.39 43.26
N GLU A 354 -9.13 -28.55 44.23
CA GLU A 354 -8.67 -28.69 45.63
C GLU A 354 -9.50 -29.66 46.50
N ILE A 355 -10.64 -30.17 46.01
CA ILE A 355 -11.47 -31.13 46.77
C ILE A 355 -11.21 -32.56 46.30
N ARG A 356 -9.97 -33.04 46.42
CA ARG A 356 -9.72 -34.50 46.33
C ARG A 356 -8.38 -34.98 46.90
N MET A 357 -7.93 -34.48 48.05
CA MET A 357 -6.90 -35.21 48.80
C MET A 357 -6.87 -34.87 50.29
N SER A 358 -7.71 -35.54 51.09
CA SER A 358 -7.39 -35.97 52.46
C SER A 358 -8.63 -36.54 53.18
N THR A 359 -8.68 -37.86 53.34
CA THR A 359 -9.55 -38.53 54.33
C THR A 359 -8.66 -39.28 55.32
N LEU A 360 -8.46 -38.74 56.53
CA LEU A 360 -8.26 -39.51 57.77
C LEU A 360 -8.34 -38.56 58.99
N PRO A 361 -8.86 -38.99 60.16
CA PRO A 361 -9.30 -38.11 61.26
C PRO A 361 -8.22 -37.89 62.35
N PRO A 362 -8.46 -36.95 63.30
CA PRO A 362 -7.41 -36.36 64.13
C PRO A 362 -7.23 -37.08 65.48
N LEU A 363 -6.03 -36.98 66.06
CA LEU A 363 -5.81 -37.32 67.46
C LEU A 363 -4.76 -36.40 68.12
N LEU A 364 -5.22 -35.74 69.19
CA LEU A 364 -4.53 -35.16 70.35
C LEU A 364 -3.91 -33.75 70.28
N THR A 365 -4.64 -32.90 71.02
CA THR A 365 -4.32 -31.63 71.69
C THR A 365 -2.97 -31.57 72.41
N LEU A 366 -2.29 -30.42 72.31
CA LEU A 366 -1.77 -29.76 73.51
C LEU A 366 -1.78 -28.23 73.34
N GLU A 367 -2.21 -27.59 74.42
CA GLU A 367 -2.62 -26.21 74.58
C GLU A 367 -1.45 -25.35 75.09
N SER A 368 -1.28 -24.11 74.58
CA SER A 368 -0.43 -23.11 75.24
C SER A 368 -0.77 -21.67 74.81
N ARG A 369 -1.69 -21.08 75.59
CA ARG A 369 -1.80 -19.68 76.08
C ARG A 369 -1.25 -18.51 75.25
N ASN A 370 -2.22 -17.65 74.88
CA ASN A 370 -2.28 -16.18 75.02
C ASN A 370 -0.97 -15.37 75.03
N THR A 371 -0.81 -14.53 74.01
CA THR A 371 -0.37 -13.15 74.23
C THR A 371 -1.09 -12.23 73.25
N THR A 372 -2.01 -11.43 73.78
CA THR A 372 -2.60 -10.26 73.11
C THR A 372 -1.53 -9.18 72.96
N LEU A 373 -1.14 -8.84 71.74
CA LEU A 373 -0.35 -7.64 71.46
C LEU A 373 -1.08 -6.77 70.42
N SER A 374 -1.21 -5.50 70.76
CA SER A 374 -1.99 -4.48 70.08
C SER A 374 -1.62 -4.30 68.60
N TYR A 375 -2.64 -4.35 67.76
CA TYR A 375 -2.61 -3.94 66.37
C TYR A 375 -2.48 -2.40 66.29
N ASN A 376 -1.25 -1.91 66.09
CA ASN A 376 -1.03 -0.55 65.60
C ASN A 376 -0.85 -0.64 64.09
N GLU A 377 -1.85 -0.21 63.32
CA GLU A 377 -1.70 0.09 61.90
C GLU A 377 -0.70 1.24 61.75
N THR A 378 0.56 0.87 61.58
CA THR A 378 1.59 1.78 61.10
C THR A 378 1.81 1.45 59.63
N LEU A 379 1.71 2.49 58.79
CA LEU A 379 2.12 2.51 57.40
C LEU A 379 3.40 1.67 57.23
N VAL A 380 3.33 0.53 56.52
CA VAL A 380 4.49 -0.35 56.29
C VAL A 380 5.49 0.42 55.43
N VAL A 381 6.46 1.08 56.08
CA VAL A 381 7.61 1.70 55.44
C VAL A 381 8.78 0.73 55.63
N CYS A 382 9.26 0.15 54.52
CA CYS A 382 10.39 -0.80 54.55
C CYS A 382 11.65 -0.12 55.09
N GLU A 383 12.12 -0.51 56.28
CA GLU A 383 13.38 -0.03 56.84
C GLU A 383 14.62 -0.77 56.30
N GLN A 384 14.46 -1.98 55.73
CA GLN A 384 15.59 -2.77 55.21
C GLN A 384 15.22 -3.56 53.95
N TRP A 385 15.91 -3.27 52.84
CA TRP A 385 15.73 -3.93 51.55
C TRP A 385 16.48 -5.27 51.48
N ARG A 386 15.84 -6.33 50.97
CA ARG A 386 16.53 -7.60 50.68
C ARG A 386 17.05 -7.58 49.24
N GLU A 387 18.34 -7.88 49.05
CA GLU A 387 18.96 -7.89 47.74
C GLU A 387 18.74 -9.23 47.01
N MET A 388 18.33 -9.22 45.74
CA MET A 388 18.19 -10.39 44.86
C MET A 388 19.14 -10.29 43.66
N HIS A 389 20.45 -10.28 43.94
CA HIS A 389 21.56 -10.10 42.97
C HIS A 389 21.82 -11.28 42.01
N HIS A 390 20.79 -11.95 41.49
CA HIS A 390 21.02 -13.06 40.56
C HIS A 390 21.12 -12.57 39.11
N LEU A 391 22.18 -12.98 38.42
CA LEU A 391 22.43 -12.61 37.02
C LEU A 391 21.26 -12.95 36.10
N VAL A 392 20.60 -14.09 36.33
CA VAL A 392 19.43 -14.54 35.53
C VAL A 392 18.24 -13.59 35.69
N PHE A 393 18.03 -13.00 36.89
CA PHE A 393 16.98 -12.01 37.11
C PHE A 393 17.25 -10.72 36.33
N HIS A 394 18.49 -10.23 36.36
CA HIS A 394 18.89 -9.08 35.55
C HIS A 394 18.77 -9.37 34.05
N LEU A 395 19.20 -10.55 33.60
CA LEU A 395 19.09 -10.96 32.20
C LEU A 395 17.64 -11.02 31.72
N ALA A 396 16.72 -11.49 32.57
CA ALA A 396 15.29 -11.51 32.27
C ALA A 396 14.72 -10.10 32.04
N ASN A 397 15.03 -9.17 32.96
CA ASN A 397 14.58 -7.78 32.86
C ASN A 397 15.24 -7.02 31.69
N ILE A 398 16.50 -7.31 31.37
CA ILE A 398 17.16 -6.78 30.17
C ILE A 398 16.43 -7.27 28.92
N CYS A 399 16.02 -8.54 28.86
CA CYS A 399 15.25 -9.05 27.73
C CYS A 399 13.91 -8.29 27.56
N PHE A 400 13.19 -8.04 28.66
CA PHE A 400 11.98 -7.20 28.62
C PHE A 400 12.28 -5.78 28.17
N ALA A 401 13.30 -5.12 28.71
CA ALA A 401 13.68 -3.77 28.35
C ALA A 401 14.05 -3.66 26.87
N VAL A 402 14.86 -4.59 26.36
CA VAL A 402 15.22 -4.65 24.93
C VAL A 402 13.97 -4.80 24.09
N GLY A 403 13.04 -5.68 24.45
CA GLY A 403 11.75 -5.85 23.77
C GLY A 403 10.94 -4.55 23.69
N LEU A 404 10.88 -3.78 24.78
CA LEU A 404 10.17 -2.50 24.84
C LEU A 404 10.89 -1.35 24.11
N ILE A 405 12.21 -1.42 23.94
CA ILE A 405 13.01 -0.37 23.26
C ILE A 405 12.97 -0.52 21.73
N ILE A 406 12.64 -1.70 21.20
CA ILE A 406 12.65 -1.96 19.75
C ILE A 406 11.84 -0.89 19.01
N PRO A 407 12.41 -0.21 18.00
CA PRO A 407 11.70 0.84 17.27
C PRO A 407 10.42 0.31 16.62
N THR A 408 9.30 0.99 16.88
CA THR A 408 7.97 0.65 16.33
C THR A 408 7.89 0.80 14.81
N THR A 409 8.89 1.45 14.20
CA THR A 409 9.05 1.62 12.75
C THR A 409 9.56 0.38 12.03
N LEU A 410 10.11 -0.61 12.75
CA LEU A 410 10.61 -1.85 12.15
C LEU A 410 9.46 -2.76 11.73
N SER A 411 9.52 -3.32 10.51
CA SER A 411 8.47 -4.20 9.97
C SER A 411 8.28 -5.51 10.74
N LEU A 412 9.31 -5.93 11.50
CA LEU A 412 9.32 -7.10 12.37
C LEU A 412 9.17 -6.75 13.86
N HIS A 413 8.90 -5.49 14.20
CA HIS A 413 8.82 -5.00 15.58
C HIS A 413 7.99 -5.91 16.50
N MET A 414 6.75 -6.23 16.10
CA MET A 414 5.87 -7.08 16.91
C MET A 414 6.40 -8.50 17.12
N ILE A 415 7.07 -9.09 16.13
CA ILE A 415 7.66 -10.43 16.28
C ILE A 415 8.81 -10.38 17.27
N LEU A 416 9.68 -9.38 17.14
CA LEU A 416 10.83 -9.22 18.04
C LEU A 416 10.40 -8.88 19.47
N LEU A 417 9.39 -8.02 19.64
CA LEU A 417 8.78 -7.72 20.94
C LEU A 417 8.30 -9.02 21.62
N ARG A 418 7.49 -9.82 20.92
CA ARG A 418 6.98 -11.08 21.48
C ARG A 418 8.09 -12.09 21.77
N ALA A 419 9.11 -12.19 20.91
CA ALA A 419 10.25 -13.07 21.14
C ALA A 419 11.04 -12.68 22.40
N MET A 420 11.32 -11.39 22.60
CA MET A 420 12.04 -10.89 23.76
C MET A 420 11.23 -11.03 25.06
N LEU A 421 9.91 -10.85 24.99
CA LEU A 421 9.01 -11.14 26.12
C LEU A 421 8.99 -12.64 26.47
N CYS A 422 8.93 -13.54 25.48
CA CYS A 422 9.06 -14.97 25.76
C CYS A 422 10.40 -15.31 26.43
N LEU A 423 11.51 -14.76 25.91
CA LEU A 423 12.84 -15.00 26.46
C LEU A 423 12.96 -14.49 27.91
N GLY A 424 12.42 -13.31 28.19
CA GLY A 424 12.36 -12.76 29.55
C GLY A 424 11.51 -13.63 30.49
N CYS A 425 10.35 -14.12 30.05
CA CYS A 425 9.53 -15.04 30.86
C CYS A 425 10.25 -16.35 31.16
N VAL A 426 10.98 -16.92 30.20
CA VAL A 426 11.78 -18.14 30.42
C VAL A 426 12.86 -17.91 31.48
N PHE A 427 13.61 -16.80 31.40
CA PHE A 427 14.60 -16.49 32.42
C PHE A 427 13.98 -16.21 33.80
N PHE A 428 12.81 -15.56 33.85
CA PHE A 428 12.08 -15.37 35.11
C PHE A 428 11.60 -16.68 35.72
N ILE A 429 11.11 -17.63 34.91
CA ILE A 429 10.73 -18.97 35.37
C ILE A 429 11.96 -19.69 35.94
N ILE A 430 13.09 -19.70 35.22
CA ILE A 430 14.33 -20.31 35.71
C ILE A 430 14.76 -19.68 37.03
N TRP A 431 14.71 -18.35 37.14
CA TRP A 431 15.10 -17.65 38.35
C TRP A 431 14.18 -17.99 39.54
N THR A 432 12.86 -17.96 39.33
CA THR A 432 11.91 -18.25 40.42
C THR A 432 11.92 -19.71 40.84
N THR A 433 12.14 -20.65 39.91
CA THR A 433 12.17 -22.08 40.21
C THR A 433 13.45 -22.52 40.91
N LEU A 434 14.60 -21.95 40.54
CA LEU A 434 15.88 -22.40 41.09
C LEU A 434 16.32 -21.62 42.33
N PHE A 435 15.96 -20.34 42.46
CA PHE A 435 16.56 -19.45 43.48
C PHE A 435 15.57 -18.77 44.44
N ARG A 436 14.34 -18.43 44.01
CA ARG A 436 13.36 -17.69 44.85
C ARG A 436 12.29 -18.59 45.47
N CYS A 437 11.91 -19.64 44.75
CA CYS A 437 10.91 -20.64 45.07
C CYS A 437 9.57 -20.06 45.52
N ALA A 438 9.05 -19.18 44.66
CA ALA A 438 7.69 -18.64 44.72
C ALA A 438 6.82 -19.24 43.60
N VAL A 439 5.85 -20.07 43.98
CA VAL A 439 4.99 -20.82 43.05
C VAL A 439 4.13 -19.87 42.21
N ASP A 440 3.57 -18.83 42.83
CA ASP A 440 2.68 -17.89 42.14
C ASP A 440 3.41 -17.15 41.01
N ILE A 441 4.64 -16.70 41.28
CA ILE A 441 5.48 -16.02 40.27
C ILE A 441 5.78 -16.96 39.11
N MET A 442 6.02 -18.24 39.39
CA MET A 442 6.23 -19.27 38.37
C MET A 442 4.98 -19.48 37.51
N ILE A 443 3.81 -19.58 38.14
CA ILE A 443 2.53 -19.81 37.45
C ILE A 443 2.22 -18.63 36.52
N TRP A 444 2.29 -17.39 37.01
CA TRP A 444 2.00 -16.21 36.19
C TRP A 444 2.98 -16.07 35.03
N ASN A 445 4.29 -16.23 35.24
CA ASN A 445 5.27 -16.16 34.16
C ASN A 445 5.10 -17.29 33.14
N SER A 446 4.62 -18.47 33.56
CA SER A 446 4.26 -19.56 32.65
C SER A 446 3.05 -19.20 31.79
N LEU A 447 2.02 -18.57 32.37
CA LEU A 447 0.87 -18.05 31.61
C LEU A 447 1.29 -16.96 30.61
N PHE A 448 2.14 -16.02 31.03
CA PHE A 448 2.69 -14.98 30.16
C PHE A 448 3.47 -15.58 28.99
N LEU A 449 4.27 -16.61 29.25
CA LEU A 449 5.03 -17.33 28.22
C LEU A 449 4.09 -17.98 27.21
N VAL A 450 3.04 -18.69 27.66
CA VAL A 450 2.08 -19.34 26.76
C VAL A 450 1.39 -18.32 25.86
N VAL A 451 0.86 -17.22 26.42
CA VAL A 451 0.18 -16.17 25.64
C VAL A 451 1.13 -15.55 24.62
N ASN A 452 2.34 -15.13 25.06
CA ASN A 452 3.31 -14.51 24.15
C ASN A 452 3.81 -15.49 23.09
N LEU A 453 3.98 -16.78 23.41
CA LEU A 453 4.41 -17.81 22.48
C LEU A 453 3.33 -18.08 21.43
N MET A 454 2.05 -18.17 21.82
CA MET A 454 0.94 -18.31 20.86
C MET A 454 0.90 -17.14 19.87
N HIS A 455 1.01 -15.91 20.36
CA HIS A 455 1.07 -14.72 19.50
C HIS A 455 2.33 -14.70 18.62
N PHE A 456 3.50 -15.08 19.16
CA PHE A 456 4.74 -15.19 18.40
C PHE A 456 4.60 -16.19 17.24
N VAL A 457 4.12 -17.40 17.52
CA VAL A 457 3.90 -18.45 16.51
C VAL A 457 2.89 -17.98 15.46
N TYR A 458 1.78 -17.36 15.89
CA TYR A 458 0.78 -16.80 14.97
C TYR A 458 1.37 -15.72 14.04
N LEU A 459 2.16 -14.78 14.58
CA LEU A 459 2.77 -13.71 13.80
C LEU A 459 3.84 -14.24 12.83
N VAL A 460 4.64 -15.21 13.25
CA VAL A 460 5.63 -15.89 12.39
C VAL A 460 4.93 -16.66 11.28
N TYR A 461 3.84 -17.36 11.59
CA TYR A 461 3.03 -18.07 10.60
C TYR A 461 2.44 -17.12 9.55
N LYS A 462 1.87 -15.99 9.99
CA LYS A 462 1.33 -14.95 9.11
C LYS A 462 2.40 -14.30 8.23
N LYS A 463 3.63 -14.15 8.71
CA LYS A 463 4.75 -13.52 7.97
C LYS A 463 5.51 -14.49 7.07
N ARG A 464 5.08 -15.75 6.95
CA ARG A 464 5.76 -16.74 6.12
C ARG A 464 5.72 -16.29 4.65
N PRO A 465 6.87 -16.24 3.94
CA PRO A 465 6.90 -15.79 2.56
C PRO A 465 6.10 -16.77 1.68
N ILE A 466 5.11 -16.22 0.97
CA ILE A 466 4.33 -16.97 0.00
C ILE A 466 5.21 -17.28 -1.20
N LYS A 467 5.25 -18.57 -1.58
CA LYS A 467 5.96 -19.02 -2.78
C LYS A 467 5.15 -18.65 -4.01
N ILE A 468 5.46 -17.50 -4.61
CA ILE A 468 4.96 -17.12 -5.94
C ILE A 468 5.64 -18.03 -6.98
N GLU A 469 4.86 -18.53 -7.93
CA GLU A 469 5.36 -19.35 -9.03
C GLU A 469 6.47 -18.63 -9.81
N LYS A 470 7.51 -19.37 -10.25
CA LYS A 470 8.70 -18.78 -10.90
C LYS A 470 8.34 -17.96 -12.15
N GLU A 471 7.32 -18.38 -12.91
CA GLU A 471 6.89 -17.68 -14.12
C GLU A 471 6.22 -16.33 -13.81
N LEU A 472 5.48 -16.24 -12.69
CA LEU A 472 4.77 -15.03 -12.26
C LEU A 472 5.64 -14.08 -11.43
N LYS A 473 6.75 -14.59 -10.87
CA LYS A 473 7.66 -13.82 -10.01
C LYS A 473 8.19 -12.56 -10.70
N ASN A 474 8.51 -12.63 -11.99
CA ASN A 474 9.02 -11.48 -12.73
C ASN A 474 7.97 -10.38 -12.87
N ILE A 475 6.72 -10.76 -13.19
CA ILE A 475 5.59 -9.82 -13.26
C ILE A 475 5.35 -9.19 -11.89
N TYR A 476 5.30 -9.99 -10.84
CA TYR A 476 5.08 -9.47 -9.49
C TYR A 476 6.15 -8.43 -9.14
N LYS A 477 7.43 -8.77 -9.31
CA LYS A 477 8.55 -7.88 -8.98
C LYS A 477 8.61 -6.60 -9.82
N ARG A 478 8.19 -6.65 -11.09
CA ARG A 478 8.29 -5.51 -12.02
C ARG A 478 7.05 -4.62 -12.03
N MET A 479 5.86 -5.20 -11.86
CA MET A 479 4.59 -4.47 -12.00
C MET A 479 3.89 -4.20 -10.67
N PHE A 480 3.86 -5.17 -9.75
CA PHE A 480 2.98 -5.13 -8.56
C PHE A 480 3.71 -4.81 -7.24
N GLU A 481 4.86 -5.42 -6.98
CA GLU A 481 5.73 -5.15 -5.82
C GLU A 481 6.16 -3.66 -5.74
N PRO A 482 6.53 -2.99 -6.85
CA PRO A 482 6.86 -1.57 -6.85
C PRO A 482 5.74 -0.64 -6.38
N LEU A 483 4.50 -1.12 -6.43
CA LEU A 483 3.28 -0.39 -6.05
C LEU A 483 2.74 -0.87 -4.69
N HIS A 484 3.55 -1.63 -3.93
CA HIS A 484 3.23 -2.20 -2.63
C HIS A 484 2.00 -3.12 -2.62
N VAL A 485 1.71 -3.79 -3.74
CA VAL A 485 0.67 -4.82 -3.78
C VAL A 485 1.14 -6.03 -2.95
N PRO A 486 0.39 -6.43 -1.91
CA PRO A 486 0.77 -7.57 -1.08
C PRO A 486 0.86 -8.86 -1.91
N PRO A 487 1.83 -9.75 -1.61
CA PRO A 487 1.97 -11.01 -2.33
C PRO A 487 0.76 -11.94 -2.14
N GLU A 488 0.06 -11.82 -1.01
CA GLU A 488 -1.22 -12.51 -0.72
C GLU A 488 -2.31 -12.14 -1.75
N THR A 489 -2.50 -10.83 -1.96
CA THR A 489 -3.49 -10.31 -2.91
C THR A 489 -3.14 -10.71 -4.33
N PHE A 490 -1.86 -10.63 -4.71
CA PHE A 490 -1.40 -11.07 -6.03
C PHE A 490 -1.60 -12.58 -6.23
N GLN A 491 -1.33 -13.40 -5.21
CA GLN A 491 -1.57 -14.85 -5.29
C GLN A 491 -3.05 -15.18 -5.45
N ARG A 492 -3.96 -14.47 -4.75
CA ARG A 492 -5.41 -14.64 -4.93
C ARG A 492 -5.84 -14.30 -6.37
N LEU A 493 -5.33 -13.19 -6.91
CA LEU A 493 -5.56 -12.75 -8.29
C LEU A 493 -5.12 -13.79 -9.32
N THR A 494 -3.93 -14.38 -9.15
CA THR A 494 -3.38 -15.33 -10.12
C THR A 494 -3.77 -16.78 -9.84
N GLY A 495 -4.31 -17.08 -8.66
CA GLY A 495 -4.55 -18.45 -8.22
C GLY A 495 -5.87 -19.07 -8.71
N GLN A 496 -6.98 -18.32 -8.66
CA GLN A 496 -8.32 -18.88 -8.89
C GLN A 496 -8.88 -18.64 -10.30
N PHE A 497 -8.40 -17.63 -11.02
CA PHE A 497 -9.05 -17.13 -12.24
C PHE A 497 -8.09 -16.96 -13.42
N CYS A 498 -6.91 -17.56 -13.33
CA CYS A 498 -5.82 -17.30 -14.24
C CYS A 498 -5.34 -18.58 -14.93
N THR A 499 -5.07 -18.48 -16.23
CA THR A 499 -4.53 -19.58 -17.03
C THR A 499 -3.26 -19.13 -17.73
N ILE A 500 -2.22 -19.98 -17.75
CA ILE A 500 -1.00 -19.72 -18.51
C ILE A 500 -1.13 -20.46 -19.85
N GLN A 501 -1.06 -19.71 -20.94
CA GLN A 501 -1.20 -20.24 -22.29
C GLN A 501 0.11 -20.08 -23.07
N ASN A 502 0.33 -20.98 -24.02
CA ASN A 502 1.51 -21.00 -24.89
C ASN A 502 1.08 -20.71 -26.33
N LEU A 503 1.84 -19.88 -27.03
CA LEU A 503 1.62 -19.55 -28.44
C LEU A 503 2.93 -19.75 -29.20
N LYS A 504 2.94 -20.62 -30.21
CA LYS A 504 4.13 -20.87 -31.03
C LYS A 504 4.36 -19.71 -31.98
N LYS A 505 5.62 -19.51 -32.38
CA LYS A 505 5.98 -18.53 -33.42
C LYS A 505 5.09 -18.68 -34.67
N GLY A 506 4.55 -17.56 -35.15
CA GLY A 506 3.65 -17.48 -36.30
C GLY A 506 2.17 -17.74 -35.99
N GLN A 507 1.82 -18.19 -34.78
CA GLN A 507 0.40 -18.35 -34.40
C GLN A 507 -0.24 -17.00 -34.04
N ILE A 508 -1.53 -16.88 -34.33
CA ILE A 508 -2.30 -15.66 -34.14
C ILE A 508 -2.94 -15.68 -32.74
N TYR A 509 -2.71 -14.62 -31.96
CA TYR A 509 -3.38 -14.39 -30.69
C TYR A 509 -4.80 -13.84 -30.91
N ALA A 510 -4.91 -12.82 -31.76
CA ALA A 510 -6.17 -12.20 -32.14
C ALA A 510 -6.10 -11.80 -33.62
N ALA A 511 -7.18 -12.05 -34.36
CA ALA A 511 -7.32 -11.68 -35.76
C ALA A 511 -8.29 -10.50 -35.91
N GLU A 512 -7.88 -9.54 -36.74
CA GLU A 512 -8.69 -8.37 -37.12
C GLU A 512 -10.09 -8.78 -37.60
N ASP A 513 -11.12 -8.11 -37.07
CA ASP A 513 -12.55 -8.27 -37.36
C ASP A 513 -13.12 -9.69 -37.16
N LYS A 514 -12.36 -10.57 -36.52
CA LYS A 514 -12.72 -11.97 -36.25
C LYS A 514 -12.81 -12.29 -34.77
N THR A 515 -11.77 -11.95 -34.01
CA THR A 515 -11.69 -12.29 -32.59
C THR A 515 -12.51 -11.29 -31.76
N SER A 516 -13.36 -11.78 -30.86
CA SER A 516 -14.10 -10.96 -29.88
C SER A 516 -13.16 -10.36 -28.84
N VAL A 517 -13.46 -9.14 -28.39
CA VAL A 517 -12.73 -8.44 -27.33
C VAL A 517 -13.19 -8.87 -25.92
N ASP A 518 -14.41 -9.37 -25.81
CA ASP A 518 -15.07 -9.58 -24.51
C ASP A 518 -14.50 -10.75 -23.67
N ASP A 519 -13.66 -11.60 -24.26
CA ASP A 519 -13.33 -12.88 -23.65
C ASP A 519 -12.30 -12.78 -22.51
N ARG A 520 -11.28 -11.91 -22.64
CA ARG A 520 -10.06 -12.01 -21.81
C ARG A 520 -9.25 -10.72 -21.68
N LEU A 521 -8.39 -10.72 -20.66
CA LEU A 521 -7.26 -9.80 -20.48
C LEU A 521 -5.99 -10.62 -20.28
N SER A 522 -4.91 -10.28 -20.97
CA SER A 522 -3.67 -11.04 -20.96
C SER A 522 -2.41 -10.19 -20.74
N ILE A 523 -1.40 -10.79 -20.11
CA ILE A 523 -0.05 -10.21 -19.94
C ILE A 523 1.00 -11.17 -20.51
N LEU A 524 1.91 -10.65 -21.32
CA LEU A 524 2.99 -11.43 -21.90
C LEU A 524 4.05 -11.79 -20.84
N LEU A 525 4.26 -13.09 -20.58
CA LEU A 525 5.27 -13.59 -19.64
C LEU A 525 6.66 -13.74 -20.28
N LYS A 526 6.68 -14.27 -21.51
CA LYS A 526 7.91 -14.58 -22.26
C LYS A 526 7.61 -14.51 -23.76
N GLY A 527 8.64 -14.19 -24.55
CA GLY A 527 8.56 -14.11 -26.00
C GLY A 527 8.29 -12.68 -26.46
N LYS A 528 7.84 -12.54 -27.70
CA LYS A 528 7.59 -11.28 -28.35
C LYS A 528 6.40 -11.43 -29.29
N MET A 529 5.46 -10.49 -29.25
CA MET A 529 4.32 -10.46 -30.15
C MET A 529 4.40 -9.24 -31.07
N LYS A 530 3.89 -9.38 -32.28
CA LYS A 530 3.82 -8.35 -33.32
C LYS A 530 2.37 -7.92 -33.48
N VAL A 531 2.11 -6.62 -33.43
CA VAL A 531 0.80 -6.04 -33.74
C VAL A 531 0.82 -5.46 -35.14
N SER A 532 -0.21 -5.75 -35.93
CA SER A 532 -0.36 -5.28 -37.30
C SER A 532 -1.80 -4.93 -37.63
N TYR A 533 -1.99 -3.97 -38.52
CA TYR A 533 -3.30 -3.57 -39.06
C TYR A 533 -3.28 -3.67 -40.57
N ARG A 534 -4.23 -4.42 -41.18
CA ARG A 534 -4.25 -4.68 -42.63
C ARG A 534 -2.90 -5.14 -43.21
N GLY A 535 -2.16 -5.93 -42.43
CA GLY A 535 -0.81 -6.41 -42.80
C GLY A 535 0.34 -5.43 -42.54
N HIS A 536 0.07 -4.15 -42.24
CA HIS A 536 1.07 -3.18 -41.85
C HIS A 536 1.50 -3.37 -40.40
N PHE A 537 2.81 -3.37 -40.14
CA PHE A 537 3.34 -3.45 -38.79
C PHE A 537 3.09 -2.16 -38.01
N LEU A 538 2.66 -2.29 -36.75
CA LEU A 538 2.44 -1.17 -35.84
C LEU A 538 3.52 -1.10 -34.77
N HIS A 539 3.52 -2.05 -33.83
CA HIS A 539 4.47 -2.12 -32.73
C HIS A 539 4.65 -3.56 -32.25
N ASN A 540 5.69 -3.77 -31.44
CA ASN A 540 5.92 -5.05 -30.76
C ASN A 540 5.44 -4.98 -29.31
N ILE A 541 4.97 -6.11 -28.80
CA ILE A 541 4.64 -6.31 -27.38
C ILE A 541 5.73 -7.19 -26.77
N TYR A 542 6.33 -6.70 -25.68
CA TYR A 542 7.42 -7.33 -24.95
C TYR A 542 6.96 -7.90 -23.60
N PRO A 543 7.76 -8.78 -22.95
CA PRO A 543 7.39 -9.35 -21.66
C PRO A 543 7.12 -8.29 -20.58
N ASN A 544 6.18 -8.58 -19.68
CA ASN A 544 5.64 -7.67 -18.65
C ASN A 544 4.79 -6.50 -19.19
N ALA A 545 4.28 -6.61 -20.41
CA ALA A 545 3.27 -5.70 -20.97
C ALA A 545 1.94 -6.44 -21.15
N TYR A 546 0.84 -5.69 -21.05
CA TYR A 546 -0.48 -6.23 -21.39
C TYR A 546 -0.56 -6.46 -22.89
N VAL A 547 -1.33 -7.46 -23.34
CA VAL A 547 -1.52 -7.74 -24.76
C VAL A 547 -2.67 -6.90 -25.32
N ASP A 548 -3.81 -6.96 -24.65
CA ASP A 548 -5.14 -6.48 -25.04
C ASP A 548 -5.65 -5.34 -24.14
N SER A 549 -4.75 -4.57 -23.54
CA SER A 549 -5.09 -3.41 -22.71
C SER A 549 -5.92 -2.32 -23.41
N PRO A 550 -5.66 -1.91 -24.68
CA PRO A 550 -6.53 -0.94 -25.36
C PRO A 550 -7.95 -1.47 -25.52
N GLU A 551 -8.09 -2.72 -25.94
CA GLU A 551 -9.36 -3.40 -26.16
C GLU A 551 -10.13 -3.58 -24.85
N PHE A 552 -9.44 -3.96 -23.77
CA PHE A 552 -10.06 -4.09 -22.46
C PHE A 552 -10.58 -2.75 -21.91
N ARG A 553 -9.91 -1.62 -22.21
CA ARG A 553 -10.30 -0.29 -21.72
C ARG A 553 -11.38 0.38 -22.58
N SER A 554 -11.34 0.21 -23.90
CA SER A 554 -12.25 0.91 -24.81
C SER A 554 -13.66 0.32 -24.86
N THR A 555 -13.78 -0.97 -24.54
CA THR A 555 -15.01 -1.74 -24.75
C THR A 555 -15.77 -1.95 -23.44
N GLN A 556 -17.09 -2.04 -23.51
CA GLN A 556 -17.93 -2.51 -22.39
C GLN A 556 -18.32 -3.96 -22.66
N LEU A 557 -18.52 -4.75 -21.59
CA LEU A 557 -18.96 -6.15 -21.70
C LEU A 557 -20.23 -6.28 -22.56
N ASN A 558 -20.28 -7.32 -23.40
CA ASN A 558 -21.44 -7.76 -24.17
C ASN A 558 -21.88 -6.84 -25.32
N ARG A 559 -20.96 -6.07 -25.90
CA ARG A 559 -21.23 -5.28 -27.12
C ARG A 559 -20.87 -5.99 -28.42
N GLY A 560 -20.20 -7.15 -28.35
CA GLY A 560 -19.81 -7.91 -29.54
C GLY A 560 -18.72 -7.23 -30.36
N GLU A 561 -17.95 -6.32 -29.74
CA GLU A 561 -16.83 -5.64 -30.40
C GLU A 561 -15.68 -6.63 -30.66
N LYS A 562 -15.02 -6.45 -31.81
CA LYS A 562 -13.94 -7.32 -32.27
C LYS A 562 -12.62 -6.59 -32.30
N PHE A 563 -11.52 -7.35 -32.24
CA PHE A 563 -10.18 -6.80 -32.38
C PHE A 563 -10.05 -6.09 -33.73
N GLN A 564 -9.61 -4.84 -33.71
CA GLN A 564 -9.36 -4.04 -34.92
C GLN A 564 -7.94 -4.25 -35.46
N VAL A 565 -7.09 -4.95 -34.71
CA VAL A 565 -5.71 -5.26 -35.11
C VAL A 565 -5.46 -6.76 -35.02
N THR A 566 -4.54 -7.24 -35.85
CA THR A 566 -4.04 -8.61 -35.79
C THR A 566 -2.80 -8.68 -34.91
N ILE A 567 -2.82 -9.56 -33.91
CA ILE A 567 -1.71 -9.81 -32.98
C ILE A 567 -1.17 -11.21 -33.25
N THR A 568 0.11 -11.32 -33.61
CA THR A 568 0.77 -12.59 -33.97
C THR A 568 2.02 -12.80 -33.13
N ALA A 569 2.31 -14.04 -32.76
CA ALA A 569 3.54 -14.41 -32.07
C ALA A 569 4.76 -14.29 -33.01
N ASP A 570 5.70 -13.41 -32.68
CA ASP A 570 6.98 -13.28 -33.39
C ASP A 570 8.01 -14.33 -32.90
N ASP A 571 7.86 -14.76 -31.64
CA ASP A 571 8.61 -15.83 -31.00
C ASP A 571 7.68 -16.81 -30.27
N ASN A 572 8.24 -17.90 -29.71
CA ASN A 572 7.48 -18.77 -28.82
C ASN A 572 7.10 -17.99 -27.55
N CYS A 573 5.82 -17.67 -27.43
CA CYS A 573 5.26 -16.83 -26.39
C CYS A 573 4.59 -17.65 -25.29
N LYS A 574 4.73 -17.16 -24.06
CA LYS A 574 3.92 -17.56 -22.92
C LYS A 574 3.21 -16.34 -22.41
N PHE A 575 1.92 -16.44 -22.16
CA PHE A 575 1.14 -15.33 -21.62
C PHE A 575 0.18 -15.81 -20.54
N LEU A 576 -0.03 -14.90 -19.60
CA LEU A 576 -1.02 -15.01 -18.54
C LEU A 576 -2.36 -14.54 -19.10
N CYS A 577 -3.44 -15.26 -18.84
CA CYS A 577 -4.76 -14.94 -19.35
C CYS A 577 -5.81 -15.05 -18.24
N TRP A 578 -6.56 -13.97 -18.04
CA TRP A 578 -7.76 -13.94 -17.21
C TRP A 578 -9.00 -13.89 -18.09
N SER A 579 -10.08 -14.53 -17.67
CA SER A 579 -11.41 -14.26 -18.23
C SER A 579 -11.86 -12.87 -17.78
N ARG A 580 -12.39 -12.08 -18.72
CA ARG A 580 -12.82 -10.69 -18.45
C ARG A 580 -13.86 -10.63 -17.34
N GLU A 581 -14.92 -11.44 -17.42
CA GLU A 581 -16.01 -11.48 -16.44
C GLU A 581 -15.49 -11.79 -15.03
N ARG A 582 -14.68 -12.86 -14.91
CA ARG A 582 -14.14 -13.30 -13.62
C ARG A 582 -13.17 -12.27 -13.04
N LEU A 583 -12.35 -11.64 -13.88
CA LEU A 583 -11.44 -10.59 -13.46
C LEU A 583 -12.21 -9.37 -12.96
N THR A 584 -13.22 -8.90 -13.70
CA THR A 584 -14.04 -7.76 -13.29
C THR A 584 -14.72 -8.02 -11.95
N TYR A 585 -15.36 -9.17 -11.78
CA TYR A 585 -15.98 -9.57 -10.51
C TYR A 585 -14.97 -9.61 -9.34
N PHE A 586 -13.77 -10.15 -9.59
CA PHE A 586 -12.72 -10.17 -8.57
C PHE A 586 -12.23 -8.76 -8.21
N LEU A 587 -12.03 -7.89 -9.19
CA LEU A 587 -11.58 -6.51 -8.95
C LEU A 587 -12.66 -5.70 -8.20
N GLU A 588 -13.95 -5.89 -8.49
CA GLU A 588 -15.04 -5.27 -7.72
C GLU A 588 -15.03 -5.68 -6.24
N SER A 589 -14.62 -6.91 -5.93
CA SER A 589 -14.47 -7.38 -4.54
C SER A 589 -13.23 -6.82 -3.83
N GLU A 590 -12.25 -6.31 -4.58
CA GLU A 590 -10.95 -5.84 -4.07
C GLU A 590 -10.64 -4.42 -4.59
N PRO A 591 -11.19 -3.36 -3.96
CA PRO A 591 -11.17 -1.99 -4.49
C PRO A 591 -9.77 -1.41 -4.69
N PHE A 592 -8.81 -1.77 -3.82
CA PHE A 592 -7.41 -1.39 -3.98
C PHE A 592 -6.82 -1.90 -5.31
N LEU A 593 -7.12 -3.16 -5.64
CA LEU A 593 -6.60 -3.78 -6.84
C LEU A 593 -7.31 -3.26 -8.09
N TYR A 594 -8.61 -2.97 -8.01
CA TYR A 594 -9.38 -2.33 -9.07
C TYR A 594 -8.73 -1.02 -9.52
N GLU A 595 -8.48 -0.11 -8.58
CA GLU A 595 -7.82 1.17 -8.89
C GLU A 595 -6.40 0.95 -9.43
N MET A 596 -5.63 0.04 -8.84
CA MET A 596 -4.29 -0.28 -9.33
C MET A 596 -4.29 -0.76 -10.79
N PHE A 597 -5.21 -1.66 -11.15
CA PHE A 597 -5.35 -2.19 -12.52
C PHE A 597 -5.72 -1.09 -13.51
N LYS A 598 -6.65 -0.22 -13.14
CA LYS A 598 -7.04 0.95 -13.96
C LYS A 598 -5.83 1.79 -14.36
N TYR A 599 -4.97 2.17 -13.41
CA TYR A 599 -3.77 2.97 -13.72
C TYR A 599 -2.68 2.18 -14.45
N LEU A 600 -2.50 0.88 -14.15
CA LEU A 600 -1.53 0.02 -14.84
C LEU A 600 -1.88 -0.17 -16.32
N ILE A 601 -3.16 -0.44 -16.61
CA ILE A 601 -3.69 -0.54 -17.98
C ILE A 601 -3.48 0.79 -18.70
N GLY A 602 -3.78 1.91 -18.05
CA GLY A 602 -3.58 3.22 -18.64
C GLY A 602 -2.12 3.55 -18.96
N LYS A 603 -1.18 3.17 -18.08
CA LYS A 603 0.25 3.26 -18.37
C LYS A 603 0.66 2.41 -19.58
N ASP A 604 0.19 1.17 -19.65
CA ASP A 604 0.53 0.26 -20.75
C ASP A 604 0.04 0.80 -22.11
N ILE A 605 -1.18 1.33 -22.15
CA ILE A 605 -1.75 1.96 -23.34
C ILE A 605 -0.88 3.14 -23.81
N THR A 606 -0.53 4.05 -22.92
CA THR A 606 0.32 5.20 -23.26
C THR A 606 1.71 4.76 -23.75
N ASN A 607 2.29 3.71 -23.17
CA ASN A 607 3.55 3.14 -23.65
C ASN A 607 3.46 2.53 -25.05
N LYS A 608 2.34 1.85 -25.37
CA LYS A 608 2.09 1.33 -26.72
C LYS A 608 1.96 2.45 -27.74
N LEU A 609 1.30 3.55 -27.38
CA LEU A 609 1.17 4.72 -28.24
C LEU A 609 2.52 5.38 -28.52
N TYR A 610 3.40 5.47 -27.53
CA TYR A 610 4.78 5.92 -27.76
C TYR A 610 5.54 5.01 -28.73
N SER A 611 5.32 3.70 -28.64
CA SER A 611 5.99 2.73 -29.51
C SER A 611 5.57 2.83 -30.98
N LEU A 612 4.39 3.38 -31.29
CA LEU A 612 3.94 3.60 -32.68
C LEU A 612 4.70 4.73 -33.37
N ASN A 613 5.23 5.67 -32.58
CA ASN A 613 5.82 6.90 -33.06
C ASN A 613 7.36 6.84 -33.12
N ASP A 614 7.95 5.65 -32.93
CA ASP A 614 9.39 5.44 -33.04
C ASP A 614 9.77 5.20 -34.53
N PRO A 615 10.44 6.15 -35.20
CA PRO A 615 10.78 6.07 -36.62
C PRO A 615 11.82 4.97 -36.93
N THR A 616 12.46 4.37 -35.93
CA THR A 616 13.33 3.20 -36.15
C THR A 616 12.56 1.95 -36.59
N LEU A 617 11.22 1.96 -36.49
CA LEU A 617 10.36 0.84 -36.88
C LEU A 617 10.04 0.77 -38.38
N ASN A 618 10.23 1.86 -39.14
CA ASN A 618 9.91 1.89 -40.58
C ASN A 618 11.06 1.45 -41.50
N ASP A 619 12.30 1.32 -41.00
CA ASP A 619 13.49 1.25 -41.87
C ASP A 619 14.18 -0.13 -41.98
N LYS A 620 13.44 -1.22 -41.83
CA LYS A 620 14.00 -2.59 -41.98
C LYS A 620 14.10 -3.10 -43.43
N THR A 621 14.24 -2.21 -44.41
CA THR A 621 14.62 -2.57 -45.79
C THR A 621 15.90 -1.91 -46.32
N ALA A 622 16.63 -1.12 -45.52
CA ALA A 622 17.95 -0.60 -45.91
C ALA A 622 19.07 -1.13 -45.00
N LYS A 623 20.06 -1.81 -45.59
CA LYS A 623 21.27 -2.32 -44.90
C LYS A 623 22.38 -1.26 -44.87
N SER A 624 23.16 -1.34 -43.78
CA SER A 624 24.57 -0.97 -43.59
C SER A 624 24.91 0.44 -43.07
N ASP A 625 25.57 0.42 -41.90
CA ASP A 625 26.46 1.42 -41.29
C ASP A 625 26.04 2.89 -41.32
N ARG A 626 25.39 3.31 -40.22
CA ARG A 626 25.54 4.67 -39.70
C ARG A 626 25.23 4.71 -38.19
N GLN A 627 26.25 5.11 -37.45
CA GLN A 627 26.27 5.76 -36.14
C GLN A 627 24.89 6.06 -35.51
N LEU A 628 24.61 5.48 -34.34
CA LEU A 628 23.41 5.77 -33.54
C LEU A 628 23.27 7.28 -33.29
N SER A 629 22.36 7.93 -34.01
CA SER A 629 21.75 9.21 -33.63
C SER A 629 20.36 8.89 -33.10
N VAL A 630 20.07 9.06 -31.81
CA VAL A 630 19.71 10.35 -31.18
C VAL A 630 18.73 11.14 -32.04
N CYS A 631 17.56 11.39 -31.45
CA CYS A 631 16.42 12.16 -31.94
C CYS A 631 15.34 11.35 -32.68
N SER A 632 14.44 10.75 -31.91
CA SER A 632 13.08 10.50 -32.39
C SER A 632 12.09 10.10 -31.29
N GLN A 633 11.62 11.07 -30.52
CA GLN A 633 10.36 10.91 -29.81
C GLN A 633 9.41 11.97 -30.32
N LEU A 634 8.42 11.52 -31.11
CA LEU A 634 7.26 12.33 -31.42
C LEU A 634 6.41 12.42 -30.14
N SER A 635 6.19 13.62 -29.61
CA SER A 635 5.54 13.82 -28.31
C SER A 635 4.04 13.53 -28.36
N VAL A 636 3.41 13.18 -27.22
CA VAL A 636 1.93 13.06 -27.11
C VAL A 636 1.23 14.32 -27.62
N MET A 637 1.88 15.48 -27.45
CA MET A 637 1.36 16.74 -27.96
C MET A 637 1.19 16.70 -29.48
N GLN A 638 2.15 16.14 -30.22
CA GLN A 638 2.04 16.01 -31.67
C GLN A 638 0.94 15.03 -32.08
N MET A 639 0.74 13.93 -31.34
CA MET A 639 -0.39 13.01 -31.57
C MET A 639 -1.73 13.71 -31.32
N ARG A 640 -1.86 14.45 -30.21
CA ARG A 640 -3.05 15.26 -29.91
C ARG A 640 -3.32 16.28 -31.01
N ASN A 641 -2.31 17.03 -31.42
CA ASN A 641 -2.46 18.08 -32.43
C ASN A 641 -2.82 17.48 -33.80
N SER A 642 -2.31 16.30 -34.15
CA SER A 642 -2.70 15.60 -35.38
C SER A 642 -4.14 15.10 -35.39
N MET A 643 -4.71 14.80 -34.21
CA MET A 643 -6.13 14.50 -34.05
C MET A 643 -6.99 15.76 -34.03
N ALA A 644 -6.40 16.91 -33.66
CA ALA A 644 -7.05 18.21 -33.60
C ALA A 644 -7.19 18.86 -34.98
N SER A 645 -6.19 18.75 -35.84
CA SER A 645 -6.13 19.42 -37.15
C SER A 645 -7.14 18.81 -38.13
N THR A 646 -8.38 19.27 -38.08
CA THR A 646 -9.45 18.93 -39.03
C THR A 646 -9.44 19.77 -40.32
N SER A 647 -8.33 20.47 -40.63
CA SER A 647 -8.23 21.30 -41.83
C SER A 647 -7.86 20.47 -43.09
N ASP A 648 -8.88 20.03 -43.81
CA ASP A 648 -9.07 19.76 -45.27
C ASP A 648 -7.90 19.71 -46.28
N SER A 649 -6.66 19.42 -45.90
CA SER A 649 -5.55 19.22 -46.83
C SER A 649 -5.06 17.78 -46.83
N ASP A 650 -5.23 17.12 -47.98
CA ASP A 650 -4.72 15.78 -48.33
C ASP A 650 -3.17 15.64 -48.20
N ASP A 651 -2.47 16.69 -47.81
CA ASP A 651 -1.01 16.77 -47.71
C ASP A 651 -0.41 15.97 -46.54
N GLY A 652 -1.22 15.53 -45.57
CA GLY A 652 -0.74 14.79 -44.39
C GLY A 652 -0.11 13.44 -44.70
N LEU A 653 -0.60 12.74 -45.74
CA LEU A 653 -0.07 11.44 -46.16
C LEU A 653 1.25 11.59 -46.93
N HIS A 654 1.39 12.67 -47.71
CA HIS A 654 2.61 12.96 -48.48
C HIS A 654 3.75 13.47 -47.58
N HIS A 655 3.45 14.15 -46.47
CA HIS A 655 4.47 14.63 -45.55
C HIS A 655 5.08 13.53 -44.66
N PHE A 656 4.39 12.40 -44.46
CA PHE A 656 4.93 11.26 -43.70
C PHE A 656 5.73 10.30 -44.60
N LEU A 657 5.37 10.17 -45.88
CA LEU A 657 6.05 9.29 -46.84
C LEU A 657 7.32 9.90 -47.47
N ARG A 658 7.48 11.24 -47.42
CA ARG A 658 8.69 11.91 -47.90
C ARG A 658 9.55 12.33 -46.71
N GLY A 659 10.55 11.52 -46.39
CA GLY A 659 11.64 11.94 -45.48
C GLY A 659 12.16 13.30 -45.92
N THR A 660 12.08 14.30 -45.05
CA THR A 660 12.49 15.67 -45.35
C THR A 660 14.00 15.72 -45.50
N SER A 661 14.46 15.71 -46.74
CA SER A 661 15.80 16.12 -47.13
C SER A 661 15.80 17.65 -47.31
N THR A 662 16.45 18.34 -46.36
CA THR A 662 17.13 19.65 -46.44
C THR A 662 16.41 20.88 -47.04
N ALA A 663 16.24 21.94 -46.23
CA ALA A 663 16.90 23.26 -46.38
C ALA A 663 16.08 24.44 -45.80
N SER A 664 16.79 25.37 -45.12
CA SER A 664 16.36 26.70 -44.59
C SER A 664 15.52 26.67 -43.30
N SER A 665 15.84 27.37 -42.21
CA SER A 665 16.63 28.59 -42.03
C SER A 665 17.34 28.58 -40.66
N LEU A 666 18.67 28.70 -40.69
CA LEU A 666 19.51 28.98 -39.53
C LEU A 666 19.24 30.42 -39.05
N ARG A 667 18.58 30.59 -37.91
CA ARG A 667 18.81 31.77 -37.04
C ARG A 667 19.65 31.32 -35.85
N GLN A 668 20.95 31.52 -36.00
CA GLN A 668 21.97 31.37 -34.97
C GLN A 668 21.70 32.41 -33.87
N SER A 669 21.41 31.95 -32.65
CA SER A 669 21.51 32.79 -31.44
C SER A 669 22.86 32.48 -30.78
N PRO A 670 23.76 33.47 -30.58
CA PRO A 670 25.01 33.25 -29.88
C PRO A 670 24.74 33.29 -28.38
N TYR A 671 25.18 32.28 -27.63
CA TYR A 671 25.61 32.29 -26.21
C TYR A 671 25.42 30.89 -25.61
N LEU A 672 26.32 29.97 -25.96
CA LEU A 672 26.52 28.72 -25.24
C LEU A 672 27.98 28.66 -24.81
N ARG A 673 28.22 29.03 -23.55
CA ARG A 673 29.51 28.81 -22.88
C ARG A 673 29.45 27.42 -22.26
N THR A 674 30.02 26.43 -22.92
CA THR A 674 30.18 25.07 -22.40
C THR A 674 31.30 25.04 -21.35
N SER A 675 31.01 24.49 -20.17
CA SER A 675 32.00 24.18 -19.13
C SER A 675 32.52 22.74 -19.35
N PRO A 676 33.84 22.48 -19.35
CA PRO A 676 34.44 21.26 -19.88
C PRO A 676 34.53 20.11 -18.86
N LYS A 677 33.51 19.87 -18.03
CA LYS A 677 33.50 18.74 -17.09
C LYS A 677 32.16 18.02 -17.05
N MET A 678 31.86 17.25 -18.10
CA MET A 678 30.98 16.08 -17.96
C MET A 678 31.20 15.13 -19.14
N ASN A 679 31.51 13.86 -18.84
CA ASN A 679 31.62 12.81 -19.85
C ASN A 679 30.22 12.33 -20.27
N PRO A 680 30.03 11.87 -21.52
CA PRO A 680 28.73 11.44 -22.04
C PRO A 680 28.25 10.15 -21.35
N ILE A 681 26.95 10.09 -21.05
CA ILE A 681 26.27 8.89 -20.55
C ILE A 681 25.75 8.12 -21.76
N GLU A 682 26.21 6.89 -21.96
CA GLU A 682 25.59 5.93 -22.89
C GLU A 682 24.31 5.38 -22.25
N GLU A 683 23.16 5.70 -22.84
CA GLU A 683 21.85 5.22 -22.38
C GLU A 683 21.45 3.94 -23.13
N GLY A 684 21.39 2.82 -22.40
CA GLY A 684 20.69 1.61 -22.81
C GLY A 684 19.18 1.72 -22.58
N ILE A 685 18.40 1.06 -23.43
CA ILE A 685 16.94 0.92 -23.43
C ILE A 685 16.39 0.80 -22.00
N GLU A 686 15.44 1.70 -21.66
CA GLU A 686 14.82 1.93 -20.34
C GLU A 686 14.86 0.75 -19.35
N ASP A 687 15.99 0.61 -18.67
CA ASP A 687 16.14 -0.02 -17.37
C ASP A 687 17.22 0.82 -16.62
N ASP A 688 16.85 1.32 -15.44
CA ASP A 688 17.73 1.93 -14.43
C ASP A 688 18.33 3.34 -14.64
N VAL A 689 17.50 4.38 -14.45
CA VAL A 689 17.97 5.77 -14.14
C VAL A 689 18.61 5.87 -12.74
N PHE A 690 18.49 4.84 -11.89
CA PHE A 690 19.15 4.83 -10.56
C PHE A 690 19.52 3.40 -10.15
N GLU A 691 20.76 3.00 -10.43
CA GLU A 691 21.42 1.88 -9.77
C GLU A 691 22.49 2.39 -8.77
N ALA A 692 22.60 1.74 -7.62
CA ALA A 692 23.56 2.06 -6.59
C ALA A 692 24.95 1.56 -6.97
N ALA A 693 25.99 2.34 -6.67
CA ALA A 693 27.38 1.94 -6.88
C ALA A 693 27.69 0.66 -6.09
N PHE A 694 27.83 -0.48 -6.79
CA PHE A 694 28.48 -1.65 -6.22
C PHE A 694 29.98 -1.38 -6.13
N SER A 695 30.52 -1.49 -4.92
CA SER A 695 31.97 -1.45 -4.66
C SER A 695 32.67 -2.55 -5.44
N THR A 696 33.48 -2.19 -6.43
CA THR A 696 34.39 -3.10 -7.10
C THR A 696 35.57 -3.42 -6.18
N ALA A 697 35.69 -4.68 -5.77
CA ALA A 697 36.89 -5.19 -5.13
C ALA A 697 38.08 -5.12 -6.12
N PRO A 698 39.29 -4.74 -5.68
CA PRO A 698 40.42 -4.57 -6.58
C PRO A 698 40.97 -5.94 -7.03
N LYS A 699 41.02 -6.14 -8.35
CA LYS A 699 41.77 -7.23 -8.97
C LYS A 699 43.27 -6.90 -8.87
N PHE A 700 44.01 -7.72 -8.13
CA PHE A 700 45.48 -7.72 -8.15
C PHE A 700 45.97 -8.19 -9.53
N GLN A 701 46.62 -7.29 -10.27
CA GLN A 701 47.31 -7.62 -11.51
C GLN A 701 48.80 -7.81 -11.19
N ARG A 702 49.25 -9.07 -11.14
CA ARG A 702 50.69 -9.37 -11.16
C ARG A 702 51.21 -9.11 -12.57
N ARG A 703 52.27 -8.31 -12.66
CA ARG A 703 53.20 -8.23 -13.80
C ARG A 703 54.59 -8.64 -13.30
N PRO A 704 55.45 -9.14 -14.20
CA PRO A 704 56.45 -10.19 -13.92
C PRO A 704 57.45 -9.86 -12.83
#